data_AF-A0A1C7D8U5-F1
#
_entry.id   AF-A0A1C7D8U5-F1
#
_cell.length_a   1.000
_cell.length_b   1.000
_cell.length_c   1.000
_cell.angle_alpha   90.00
_cell.angle_beta   90.00
_cell.angle_gamma   90.00
#
_symmetry.space_group_name_H-M   'P 1'
#
loop_
_entity.id
_entity.type
_entity.pdbx_description
1 polymer ?
#
loop_
_entity_poly.entity_id
_entity_poly.type
_entity_poly.pdbx_seq_one_letter_code
_entity_poly.pdbx_strand_id
1 'polypeptide(L)'
;MAQSAQNTSETGREPEPKAGKRRLVWRWFLMPVLLIVGLAVAAAWLQRQELARSAIEDYFEGHGVEARYDITRISPRKQVIENVVLGDPASPDLTVKRIIVSIIPKLGLPTVRRVKLEGARLYGTFRDGELSFGALDPILLAGDGGEPELPDLDMTIRDGRVLMQTDFGDFGVKLSGAGNLSGGFEGVLAVASRDAAFGGCTLDGATLYGDFAIEAQRPLFQGPLRIADARCADAGVELADVAVTLDALVDAGLKGVDATYELAAGRGAIGDARMASLRGEGRVSYRDAEFNARYDLVGSDVRTSQANLAALSLDGTIRALDGFSSLRAEAGFEGTGLQPGTGLTGSLASAAAAAEGTLASDLLRKFGAAVEAELPGSALSGKVTLRRTGSVTSVIVPRADVSGRTGRLLQLSDLQYAAGGNGPMRLSGRFVTGGRDLPRIDGRIERRGSGGFDARLSMARYTAGNSSLALPSLSINSIPGGFRFSGDALASGDIPGGAAQGLQLPLAGTWTNGQLAMWQGCTDVRFDRLALADLSLDGRALTLCPARGQPILRYGPGGLRLAAGAPSLDLSGRLGSTPVRVASGPVGMAWPGTLSARNLDVALGPAGNATRFQLAGLTAQLGGPLAGTFEGTDILLDAVPLDMRDASGAWRYSGGRLEITDAELRVEDRAEPDRFNPLFARGAALTLFDNLVTANADLRHPLGDRLVARTAIRHDLSTSIGSADLDVPGITFVSGTRAVSVPQIDQVASGGFQPTDLTPLALGVVALVDGTVTGQGRIDWDDAGVRSTGQFTTDALDLAAAFGPVEKARGTIVFTDLLGLTTAPDQLIEVGTINPGIEVYDGEIRFQMTDGERLAVTSARWPFLGGFLSMRPVTLNLGVEEFRTYQLDVEGMEASMFVARMELNNFSATGTFDGTIPLVFDPQGNGRIEGGMLVSRPPGGNVSYQGDLLYEDMPMMAEFAFQALRSLDFKRMRIALDGALAGELVTRVRFDGVSQGEGAENNLITRQFAKLPLRFDVNIRAPFQQLLSSVRSLYDPSAIRDPRDLGLVDADGRVIRASISGQEAPPEPDPMDIPDEAVIQRPESEDVE
;
A
#
# COMPACT_ATOMS: atom_id res chain seq x y z
N MET A 1 -7.21 -63.16 -84.52
CA MET A 1 -8.26 -63.76 -83.66
C MET A 1 -9.47 -62.86 -83.83
N ALA A 2 -10.37 -63.18 -84.76
CA ALA A 2 -11.52 -64.08 -84.60
C ALA A 2 -12.64 -63.39 -83.81
N GLN A 3 -13.92 -63.38 -84.16
CA GLN A 3 -14.78 -63.99 -85.20
C GLN A 3 -16.15 -63.28 -84.97
N SER A 4 -16.86 -62.78 -85.99
CA SER A 4 -17.92 -63.45 -86.78
C SER A 4 -19.32 -63.48 -86.15
N ALA A 5 -20.31 -63.00 -86.91
CA ALA A 5 -21.61 -63.64 -87.28
C ALA A 5 -22.58 -62.52 -87.77
N GLN A 6 -22.97 -62.34 -89.04
CA GLN A 6 -23.65 -63.17 -90.06
C GLN A 6 -25.07 -63.66 -89.72
N ASN A 7 -26.07 -63.12 -90.44
CA ASN A 7 -27.03 -63.80 -91.34
C ASN A 7 -27.98 -62.71 -91.92
N THR A 8 -28.22 -62.46 -93.22
CA THR A 8 -28.57 -63.21 -94.46
C THR A 8 -29.90 -63.96 -94.49
N SER A 9 -30.65 -63.66 -95.58
CA SER A 9 -31.65 -64.45 -96.36
C SER A 9 -33.06 -63.82 -96.35
N GLU A 10 -33.87 -63.74 -97.41
CA GLU A 10 -33.79 -64.19 -98.81
C GLU A 10 -35.04 -63.66 -99.57
N THR A 11 -34.86 -63.36 -100.87
CA THR A 11 -35.77 -63.49 -102.04
C THR A 11 -37.31 -63.49 -101.94
N GLY A 12 -37.94 -62.73 -102.85
CA GLY A 12 -39.32 -62.94 -103.34
C GLY A 12 -39.59 -62.25 -104.69
N ARG A 13 -39.95 -63.05 -105.70
CA ARG A 13 -40.18 -62.75 -107.14
C ARG A 13 -41.43 -61.89 -107.43
N GLU A 14 -41.35 -61.20 -108.56
CA GLU A 14 -42.36 -60.69 -109.53
C GLU A 14 -43.80 -61.26 -109.51
N PRO A 15 -44.81 -60.49 -109.96
CA PRO A 15 -45.09 -60.40 -111.40
C PRO A 15 -45.57 -59.04 -111.95
N GLU A 16 -45.29 -58.80 -113.25
CA GLU A 16 -46.06 -57.91 -114.12
C GLU A 16 -47.56 -58.26 -114.14
N PRO A 17 -48.44 -57.27 -114.37
CA PRO A 17 -49.20 -57.32 -115.62
C PRO A 17 -49.42 -55.96 -116.32
N LYS A 18 -49.11 -55.96 -117.61
CA LYS A 18 -49.89 -55.48 -118.78
C LYS A 18 -50.54 -54.07 -118.79
N ALA A 19 -50.12 -53.37 -119.84
CA ALA A 19 -50.70 -52.18 -120.46
C ALA A 19 -52.24 -52.12 -120.56
N GLY A 20 -52.78 -50.92 -120.31
CA GLY A 20 -54.14 -50.51 -120.66
C GLY A 20 -54.20 -49.02 -121.04
N LYS A 21 -54.31 -48.72 -122.33
CA LYS A 21 -54.65 -47.40 -122.88
C LYS A 21 -56.07 -46.98 -122.43
N ARG A 22 -56.26 -45.77 -121.91
CA ARG A 22 -57.21 -44.72 -122.42
C ARG A 22 -57.54 -43.59 -121.41
N ARG A 23 -57.39 -42.35 -121.92
CA ARG A 23 -58.27 -41.14 -121.80
C ARG A 23 -58.53 -40.57 -120.39
N LEU A 24 -57.99 -39.40 -120.04
CA LEU A 24 -58.41 -38.05 -120.47
C LEU A 24 -59.84 -37.66 -120.05
N VAL A 25 -60.19 -37.63 -118.74
CA VAL A 25 -61.23 -36.75 -118.14
C VAL A 25 -61.00 -36.58 -116.62
N TRP A 26 -59.96 -35.88 -116.18
CA TRP A 26 -59.90 -35.29 -114.81
C TRP A 26 -59.05 -34.01 -114.79
N ARG A 27 -59.17 -33.21 -115.87
CA ARG A 27 -58.47 -31.92 -116.05
C ARG A 27 -59.38 -30.70 -115.83
N TRP A 28 -60.68 -30.93 -115.62
CA TRP A 28 -61.68 -29.85 -115.53
C TRP A 28 -62.14 -29.52 -114.10
N PHE A 29 -61.77 -30.31 -113.09
CA PHE A 29 -61.94 -29.97 -111.67
C PHE A 29 -60.66 -29.37 -111.03
N LEU A 30 -59.48 -29.75 -111.53
CA LEU A 30 -58.20 -29.25 -111.02
C LEU A 30 -57.86 -27.84 -111.51
N MET A 31 -58.25 -27.43 -112.72
CA MET A 31 -57.95 -26.09 -113.26
C MET A 31 -58.64 -24.94 -112.52
N PRO A 32 -59.94 -24.98 -112.17
CA PRO A 32 -60.54 -23.92 -111.35
C PRO A 32 -59.97 -23.92 -109.94
N VAL A 33 -59.64 -25.08 -109.34
CA VAL A 33 -58.98 -25.14 -108.03
C VAL A 33 -57.56 -24.59 -108.09
N LEU A 34 -56.76 -24.91 -109.12
CA LEU A 34 -55.42 -24.35 -109.32
C LEU A 34 -55.44 -22.86 -109.70
N LEU A 35 -56.48 -22.40 -110.40
CA LEU A 35 -56.68 -20.99 -110.70
C LEU A 35 -57.14 -20.21 -109.47
N ILE A 36 -58.03 -20.79 -108.63
CA ILE A 36 -58.47 -20.21 -107.36
C ILE A 36 -57.32 -20.23 -106.35
N VAL A 37 -56.56 -21.33 -106.24
CA VAL A 37 -55.34 -21.40 -105.41
C VAL A 37 -54.26 -20.48 -105.96
N GLY A 38 -54.10 -20.38 -107.28
CA GLY A 38 -53.16 -19.46 -107.93
C GLY A 38 -53.53 -17.98 -107.73
N LEU A 39 -54.83 -17.65 -107.80
CA LEU A 39 -55.36 -16.32 -107.49
C LEU A 39 -55.31 -16.03 -105.99
N ALA A 40 -55.55 -17.02 -105.11
CA ALA A 40 -55.42 -16.88 -103.68
C ALA A 40 -53.96 -16.70 -103.26
N VAL A 41 -53.02 -17.41 -103.88
CA VAL A 41 -51.58 -17.23 -103.67
C VAL A 41 -51.11 -15.90 -104.23
N ALA A 42 -51.60 -15.46 -105.40
CA ALA A 42 -51.28 -14.15 -105.95
C ALA A 42 -51.90 -12.99 -105.14
N ALA A 43 -53.13 -13.15 -104.63
CA ALA A 43 -53.80 -12.20 -103.75
C ALA A 43 -53.10 -12.13 -102.38
N ALA A 44 -52.76 -13.28 -101.78
CA ALA A 44 -51.95 -13.35 -100.56
C ALA A 44 -50.54 -12.77 -100.77
N TRP A 45 -49.96 -12.91 -101.96
CA TRP A 45 -48.68 -12.31 -102.30
C TRP A 45 -48.76 -10.79 -102.51
N LEU A 46 -49.86 -10.27 -103.06
CA LEU A 46 -50.11 -8.83 -103.21
C LEU A 46 -50.47 -8.17 -101.86
N GLN A 47 -51.23 -8.87 -101.02
CA GLN A 47 -51.53 -8.49 -99.62
C GLN A 47 -50.43 -8.90 -98.63
N ARG A 48 -49.24 -9.34 -99.10
CA ARG A 48 -48.18 -9.86 -98.21
C ARG A 48 -47.72 -8.88 -97.13
N GLN A 49 -47.85 -7.58 -97.36
CA GLN A 49 -47.55 -6.56 -96.35
C GLN A 49 -48.66 -6.46 -95.30
N GLU A 50 -49.93 -6.52 -95.69
CA GLU A 50 -51.08 -6.60 -94.76
C GLU A 50 -51.09 -7.92 -93.97
N LEU A 51 -50.82 -9.07 -94.62
CA LEU A 51 -50.83 -10.39 -93.98
C LEU A 51 -49.64 -10.60 -93.03
N ALA A 52 -48.47 -10.03 -93.35
CA ALA A 52 -47.34 -10.05 -92.43
C ALA A 52 -47.54 -9.06 -91.27
N ARG A 53 -48.17 -7.90 -91.52
CA ARG A 53 -48.58 -6.98 -90.46
C ARG A 53 -49.58 -7.67 -89.53
N SER A 54 -50.63 -8.29 -90.06
CA SER A 54 -51.61 -9.02 -89.25
C SER A 54 -50.99 -10.21 -88.53
N ALA A 55 -50.09 -10.98 -89.16
CA ALA A 55 -49.43 -12.10 -88.48
C ALA A 55 -48.45 -11.67 -87.38
N ILE A 56 -47.80 -10.51 -87.51
CA ILE A 56 -46.94 -9.93 -86.48
C ILE A 56 -47.79 -9.28 -85.37
N GLU A 57 -48.87 -8.59 -85.73
CA GLU A 57 -49.89 -8.07 -84.79
C GLU A 57 -50.53 -9.22 -84.00
N ASP A 58 -51.02 -10.27 -84.66
CA ASP A 58 -51.59 -11.47 -84.02
C ASP A 58 -50.57 -12.17 -83.10
N TYR A 59 -49.29 -12.19 -83.48
CA TYR A 59 -48.23 -12.78 -82.65
C TYR A 59 -47.99 -11.96 -81.38
N PHE A 60 -47.89 -10.63 -81.47
CA PHE A 60 -47.68 -9.77 -80.31
C PHE A 60 -48.95 -9.62 -79.46
N GLU A 61 -50.13 -9.42 -80.06
CA GLU A 61 -51.42 -9.40 -79.36
C GLU A 61 -51.71 -10.75 -78.67
N GLY A 62 -51.41 -11.87 -79.32
CA GLY A 62 -51.56 -13.21 -78.76
C GLY A 62 -50.67 -13.48 -77.53
N HIS A 63 -49.60 -12.70 -77.35
CA HIS A 63 -48.73 -12.74 -76.18
C HIS A 63 -48.88 -11.50 -75.28
N GLY A 64 -49.89 -10.65 -75.52
CA GLY A 64 -50.20 -9.48 -74.69
C GLY A 64 -49.20 -8.32 -74.78
N VAL A 65 -48.44 -8.21 -75.88
CA VAL A 65 -47.35 -7.23 -76.04
C VAL A 65 -47.78 -6.11 -76.99
N GLU A 66 -47.77 -4.85 -76.52
CA GLU A 66 -47.98 -3.69 -77.41
C GLU A 66 -46.74 -3.48 -78.30
N ALA A 67 -46.93 -3.38 -79.62
CA ALA A 67 -45.85 -3.26 -80.58
C ALA A 67 -46.11 -2.16 -81.62
N ARG A 68 -45.13 -1.27 -81.86
CA ARG A 68 -45.11 -0.29 -82.96
C ARG A 68 -43.89 -0.50 -83.83
N TYR A 69 -44.06 -0.56 -85.14
CA TYR A 69 -42.95 -0.85 -86.06
C TYR A 69 -43.27 -0.45 -87.52
N ASP A 70 -42.22 -0.20 -88.30
CA ASP A 70 -42.30 0.07 -89.73
C ASP A 70 -41.78 -1.14 -90.52
N ILE A 71 -42.66 -1.77 -91.30
CA ILE A 71 -42.24 -2.84 -92.22
C ILE A 71 -41.74 -2.20 -93.52
N THR A 72 -40.42 -2.17 -93.74
CA THR A 72 -39.82 -1.55 -94.94
C THR A 72 -39.62 -2.52 -96.09
N ARG A 73 -39.42 -3.83 -95.82
CA ARG A 73 -39.28 -4.85 -96.87
C ARG A 73 -39.68 -6.24 -96.40
N ILE A 74 -40.57 -6.91 -97.14
CA ILE A 74 -40.90 -8.34 -96.98
C ILE A 74 -40.60 -9.09 -98.28
N SER A 75 -39.79 -10.13 -98.19
CA SER A 75 -39.46 -11.07 -99.27
C SER A 75 -39.48 -12.52 -98.74
N PRO A 76 -39.52 -13.57 -99.60
CA PRO A 76 -39.66 -14.96 -99.14
C PRO A 76 -38.54 -15.43 -98.22
N ARG A 77 -37.39 -14.76 -98.25
CA ARG A 77 -36.19 -15.12 -97.51
C ARG A 77 -35.71 -14.06 -96.52
N LYS A 78 -36.30 -12.87 -96.53
CA LYS A 78 -35.82 -11.72 -95.75
C LYS A 78 -36.95 -10.76 -95.42
N GLN A 79 -37.09 -10.45 -94.14
CA GLN A 79 -37.99 -9.43 -93.60
C GLN A 79 -37.13 -8.33 -92.93
N VAL A 80 -37.41 -7.07 -93.23
CA VAL A 80 -36.74 -5.90 -92.63
C VAL A 80 -37.80 -5.06 -91.95
N ILE A 81 -37.61 -4.87 -90.65
CA ILE A 81 -38.49 -4.11 -89.76
C ILE A 81 -37.64 -3.00 -89.14
N GLU A 82 -38.10 -1.75 -89.22
CA GLU A 82 -37.40 -0.57 -88.70
C GLU A 82 -38.24 0.11 -87.60
N ASN A 83 -37.59 0.92 -86.77
CA ASN A 83 -38.22 1.71 -85.71
C ASN A 83 -39.14 0.89 -84.78
N VAL A 84 -38.68 -0.30 -84.38
CA VAL A 84 -39.44 -1.20 -83.52
C VAL A 84 -39.44 -0.64 -82.10
N VAL A 85 -40.63 -0.55 -81.50
CA VAL A 85 -40.88 -0.17 -80.11
C VAL A 85 -41.86 -1.21 -79.53
N LEU A 86 -41.44 -1.95 -78.51
CA LEU A 86 -42.26 -2.93 -77.80
C LEU A 86 -42.47 -2.46 -76.34
N GLY A 87 -43.71 -2.59 -75.84
CA GLY A 87 -44.14 -2.07 -74.54
C GLY A 87 -44.73 -0.65 -74.61
N ASP A 88 -44.85 0.02 -73.46
CA ASP A 88 -45.41 1.38 -73.36
C ASP A 88 -44.58 2.37 -74.21
N PRO A 89 -45.16 3.04 -75.22
CA PRO A 89 -44.44 4.02 -76.05
C PRO A 89 -43.81 5.19 -75.27
N ALA A 90 -44.32 5.53 -74.07
CA ALA A 90 -43.75 6.56 -73.20
C ALA A 90 -42.54 6.05 -72.39
N SER A 91 -42.45 4.74 -72.16
CA SER A 91 -41.36 4.05 -71.45
C SER A 91 -41.11 2.68 -72.07
N PRO A 92 -40.48 2.60 -73.25
CA PRO A 92 -40.44 1.37 -74.02
C PRO A 92 -39.50 0.33 -73.43
N ASP A 93 -39.97 -0.93 -73.33
CA ASP A 93 -39.21 -2.06 -72.80
C ASP A 93 -38.13 -2.52 -73.80
N LEU A 94 -38.41 -2.47 -75.10
CA LEU A 94 -37.42 -2.69 -76.16
C LEU A 94 -37.61 -1.70 -77.30
N THR A 95 -36.51 -1.08 -77.73
CA THR A 95 -36.45 -0.36 -79.01
C THR A 95 -35.37 -0.93 -79.91
N VAL A 96 -35.68 -1.13 -81.20
CA VAL A 96 -34.69 -1.59 -82.18
C VAL A 96 -34.76 -0.73 -83.43
N LYS A 97 -33.62 -0.12 -83.81
CA LYS A 97 -33.58 0.71 -85.02
C LYS A 97 -33.89 -0.10 -86.28
N ARG A 98 -33.32 -1.31 -86.37
CA ARG A 98 -33.53 -2.21 -87.52
C ARG A 98 -33.36 -3.68 -87.14
N ILE A 99 -34.39 -4.47 -87.43
CA ILE A 99 -34.40 -5.94 -87.33
C ILE A 99 -34.42 -6.52 -88.74
N ILE A 100 -33.51 -7.45 -89.01
CA ILE A 100 -33.48 -8.21 -90.27
C ILE A 100 -33.62 -9.69 -89.94
N VAL A 101 -34.78 -10.26 -90.27
CA VAL A 101 -35.08 -11.68 -90.09
C VAL A 101 -34.87 -12.39 -91.42
N SER A 102 -34.01 -13.42 -91.44
CA SER A 102 -33.80 -14.26 -92.62
C SER A 102 -34.50 -15.61 -92.46
N ILE A 103 -35.34 -15.95 -93.43
CA ILE A 103 -36.23 -17.12 -93.41
C ILE A 103 -35.78 -18.09 -94.50
N ILE A 104 -35.74 -19.39 -94.18
CA ILE A 104 -35.51 -20.44 -95.17
C ILE A 104 -36.85 -21.11 -95.48
N PRO A 105 -37.32 -21.13 -96.75
CA PRO A 105 -38.53 -21.83 -97.10
C PRO A 105 -38.33 -23.35 -96.99
N LYS A 106 -39.13 -24.01 -96.15
CA LYS A 106 -39.28 -25.47 -96.06
C LYS A 106 -40.70 -25.86 -96.47
N LEU A 107 -40.94 -27.10 -96.92
CA LEU A 107 -42.30 -27.65 -97.09
C LEU A 107 -42.93 -27.84 -95.71
N GLY A 108 -43.50 -26.77 -95.14
CA GLY A 108 -44.04 -26.70 -93.78
C GLY A 108 -44.07 -25.26 -93.26
N LEU A 109 -44.15 -25.07 -91.93
CA LEU A 109 -44.07 -23.73 -91.30
C LEU A 109 -42.68 -23.10 -91.53
N PRO A 110 -42.59 -21.81 -91.88
CA PRO A 110 -41.31 -21.11 -92.05
C PRO A 110 -40.55 -21.07 -90.71
N THR A 111 -39.25 -21.39 -90.73
CA THR A 111 -38.39 -21.34 -89.52
C THR A 111 -37.41 -20.17 -89.62
N VAL A 112 -37.35 -19.38 -88.54
CA VAL A 112 -36.37 -18.29 -88.40
C VAL A 112 -35.04 -18.91 -88.01
N ARG A 113 -34.01 -18.74 -88.85
CA ARG A 113 -32.66 -19.26 -88.57
C ARG A 113 -31.64 -18.16 -88.29
N ARG A 114 -31.84 -16.95 -88.85
CA ARG A 114 -30.91 -15.84 -88.65
C ARG A 114 -31.63 -14.53 -88.36
N VAL A 115 -31.22 -13.85 -87.30
CA VAL A 115 -31.75 -12.55 -86.87
C VAL A 115 -30.59 -11.56 -86.74
N LYS A 116 -30.70 -10.40 -87.38
CA LYS A 116 -29.76 -9.30 -87.21
C LYS A 116 -30.45 -8.11 -86.56
N LEU A 117 -29.93 -7.69 -85.40
CA LEU A 117 -30.41 -6.57 -84.60
C LEU A 117 -29.40 -5.42 -84.71
N GLU A 118 -29.87 -4.23 -85.07
CA GLU A 118 -29.06 -3.03 -85.11
C GLU A 118 -29.65 -1.94 -84.22
N GLY A 119 -28.82 -1.42 -83.30
CA GLY A 119 -29.20 -0.35 -82.38
C GLY A 119 -30.28 -0.73 -81.38
N ALA A 120 -30.31 -1.98 -80.92
CA ALA A 120 -31.26 -2.48 -79.94
C ALA A 120 -30.99 -1.89 -78.55
N ARG A 121 -32.03 -1.43 -77.85
CA ARG A 121 -32.01 -0.96 -76.46
C ARG A 121 -33.09 -1.71 -75.69
N LEU A 122 -32.69 -2.55 -74.77
CA LEU A 122 -33.58 -3.33 -73.92
C LEU A 122 -33.53 -2.76 -72.49
N TYR A 123 -34.67 -2.75 -71.83
CA TYR A 123 -34.78 -2.43 -70.42
C TYR A 123 -35.26 -3.66 -69.67
N GLY A 124 -34.66 -3.94 -68.51
CA GLY A 124 -35.05 -5.07 -67.67
C GLY A 124 -34.86 -4.78 -66.20
N THR A 125 -35.57 -5.52 -65.37
CA THR A 125 -35.49 -5.49 -63.92
C THR A 125 -35.17 -6.88 -63.38
N PHE A 126 -34.40 -6.94 -62.30
CA PHE A 126 -34.13 -8.18 -61.57
C PHE A 126 -34.27 -7.92 -60.07
N ARG A 127 -35.39 -8.33 -59.48
CA ARG A 127 -35.71 -8.06 -58.06
C ARG A 127 -36.22 -9.33 -57.38
N ASP A 128 -35.78 -9.55 -56.14
CA ASP A 128 -36.17 -10.69 -55.30
C ASP A 128 -36.01 -12.06 -56.00
N GLY A 129 -35.03 -12.17 -56.91
CA GLY A 129 -34.77 -13.39 -57.69
C GLY A 129 -35.64 -13.55 -58.95
N GLU A 130 -36.50 -12.59 -59.27
CA GLU A 130 -37.37 -12.57 -60.43
C GLU A 130 -36.81 -11.64 -61.52
N LEU A 131 -36.59 -12.19 -62.73
CA LEU A 131 -36.17 -11.45 -63.92
C LEU A 131 -37.40 -11.00 -64.71
N SER A 132 -37.47 -9.73 -65.08
CA SER A 132 -38.51 -9.19 -65.95
C SER A 132 -37.93 -8.23 -67.00
N PHE A 133 -38.46 -8.32 -68.21
CA PHE A 133 -38.25 -7.43 -69.34
C PHE A 133 -39.56 -6.71 -69.70
N GLY A 134 -40.45 -6.53 -68.72
CA GLY A 134 -41.72 -5.83 -68.88
C GLY A 134 -42.66 -6.55 -69.83
N ALA A 135 -43.14 -5.87 -70.87
CA ALA A 135 -44.05 -6.44 -71.84
C ALA A 135 -43.47 -7.65 -72.61
N LEU A 136 -42.17 -7.95 -72.50
CA LEU A 136 -41.52 -9.05 -73.22
C LEU A 136 -41.45 -10.37 -72.46
N ASP A 137 -41.87 -10.41 -71.19
CA ASP A 137 -41.79 -11.62 -70.36
C ASP A 137 -42.47 -12.84 -70.99
N PRO A 138 -43.68 -12.75 -71.58
CA PRO A 138 -44.33 -13.88 -72.22
C PRO A 138 -43.60 -14.41 -73.46
N ILE A 139 -42.63 -13.66 -74.01
CA ILE A 139 -41.87 -14.02 -75.20
C ILE A 139 -40.46 -14.48 -74.84
N LEU A 140 -39.79 -13.82 -73.90
CA LEU A 140 -38.40 -14.08 -73.53
C LEU A 140 -38.25 -15.09 -72.40
N LEU A 141 -39.25 -15.22 -71.52
CA LEU A 141 -39.18 -16.04 -70.30
C LEU A 141 -40.14 -17.24 -70.33
N ALA A 142 -41.06 -17.31 -71.28
CA ALA A 142 -41.97 -18.45 -71.44
C ALA A 142 -41.25 -19.65 -72.09
N GLY A 143 -40.70 -20.53 -71.26
CA GLY A 143 -40.18 -21.84 -71.65
C GLY A 143 -40.94 -22.99 -70.96
N ASP A 144 -40.86 -24.19 -71.53
CA ASP A 144 -41.67 -25.38 -71.17
C ASP A 144 -41.30 -26.03 -69.80
N GLY A 145 -40.64 -25.31 -68.89
CA GLY A 145 -40.16 -25.82 -67.61
C GLY A 145 -38.93 -26.76 -67.69
N GLY A 146 -38.28 -26.84 -68.86
CA GLY A 146 -37.01 -27.56 -69.06
C GLY A 146 -35.77 -26.80 -68.54
N GLU A 147 -34.58 -27.42 -68.63
CA GLU A 147 -33.33 -26.72 -68.28
C GLU A 147 -33.11 -25.51 -69.21
N PRO A 148 -32.56 -24.39 -68.70
CA PRO A 148 -32.25 -23.23 -69.54
C PRO A 148 -31.18 -23.59 -70.56
N GLU A 149 -31.51 -23.51 -71.85
CA GLU A 149 -30.58 -23.72 -72.97
C GLU A 149 -30.57 -22.48 -73.88
N LEU A 150 -29.44 -22.18 -74.51
CA LEU A 150 -29.35 -21.10 -75.48
C LEU A 150 -29.97 -21.57 -76.81
N PRO A 151 -30.82 -20.75 -77.46
CA PRO A 151 -31.53 -21.16 -78.66
C PRO A 151 -30.58 -21.38 -79.84
N ASP A 152 -30.88 -22.35 -80.71
CA ASP A 152 -30.19 -22.55 -81.98
C ASP A 152 -30.55 -21.45 -83.01
N LEU A 153 -30.01 -20.25 -82.78
CA LEU A 153 -30.30 -19.04 -83.56
C LEU A 153 -29.00 -18.34 -83.96
N ASP A 154 -28.80 -18.14 -85.27
CA ASP A 154 -27.72 -17.32 -85.81
C ASP A 154 -28.06 -15.84 -85.62
N MET A 155 -27.44 -15.20 -84.62
CA MET A 155 -27.74 -13.83 -84.24
C MET A 155 -26.57 -12.89 -84.58
N THR A 156 -26.87 -11.73 -85.15
CA THR A 156 -25.91 -10.63 -85.31
C THR A 156 -26.42 -9.41 -84.55
N ILE A 157 -25.69 -8.97 -83.52
CA ILE A 157 -25.99 -7.75 -82.76
C ILE A 157 -24.97 -6.67 -83.12
N ARG A 158 -25.46 -5.52 -83.58
CA ARG A 158 -24.65 -4.31 -83.76
C ARG A 158 -25.19 -3.19 -82.86
N ASP A 159 -24.38 -2.73 -81.91
CA ASP A 159 -24.77 -1.70 -80.92
C ASP A 159 -26.02 -2.11 -80.13
N GLY A 160 -26.01 -3.32 -79.54
CA GLY A 160 -27.01 -3.74 -78.57
C GLY A 160 -26.67 -3.16 -77.20
N ARG A 161 -27.66 -2.60 -76.51
CA ARG A 161 -27.52 -2.05 -75.16
C ARG A 161 -28.67 -2.55 -74.28
N VAL A 162 -28.37 -2.86 -73.04
CA VAL A 162 -29.35 -3.24 -72.03
C VAL A 162 -29.14 -2.37 -70.81
N LEU A 163 -30.20 -1.86 -70.22
CA LEU A 163 -30.18 -1.31 -68.87
C LEU A 163 -30.92 -2.30 -67.97
N MET A 164 -30.19 -2.89 -67.02
CA MET A 164 -30.74 -3.81 -66.02
C MET A 164 -30.77 -3.12 -64.67
N GLN A 165 -31.97 -2.87 -64.14
CA GLN A 165 -32.13 -2.42 -62.76
C GLN A 165 -32.23 -3.62 -61.84
N THR A 166 -31.32 -3.74 -60.89
CA THR A 166 -31.30 -4.90 -60.01
C THR A 166 -31.29 -4.47 -58.55
N ASP A 167 -31.63 -5.38 -57.64
CA ASP A 167 -31.44 -5.13 -56.19
C ASP A 167 -29.97 -4.90 -55.82
N PHE A 168 -29.07 -5.25 -56.74
CA PHE A 168 -27.63 -5.07 -56.64
C PHE A 168 -27.14 -3.79 -57.33
N GLY A 169 -28.02 -2.91 -57.80
CA GLY A 169 -27.69 -1.67 -58.51
C GLY A 169 -28.03 -1.68 -59.99
N ASP A 170 -27.79 -0.55 -60.66
CA ASP A 170 -28.08 -0.37 -62.08
C ASP A 170 -26.88 -0.79 -62.95
N PHE A 171 -27.13 -1.68 -63.92
CA PHE A 171 -26.11 -2.19 -64.85
C PHE A 171 -26.43 -1.82 -66.29
N GLY A 172 -25.52 -1.07 -66.91
CA GLY A 172 -25.51 -0.82 -68.35
C GLY A 172 -24.69 -1.91 -69.06
N VAL A 173 -25.33 -2.71 -69.89
CA VAL A 173 -24.68 -3.73 -70.73
C VAL A 173 -24.63 -3.23 -72.17
N LYS A 174 -23.51 -3.46 -72.86
CA LYS A 174 -23.36 -3.26 -74.29
C LYS A 174 -22.78 -4.53 -74.91
N LEU A 175 -23.45 -5.02 -75.95
CA LEU A 175 -23.06 -6.23 -76.66
C LEU A 175 -22.94 -5.93 -78.16
N SER A 176 -21.90 -6.43 -78.79
CA SER A 176 -21.75 -6.43 -80.25
C SER A 176 -21.03 -7.69 -80.68
N GLY A 177 -21.66 -8.48 -81.54
CA GLY A 177 -21.16 -9.80 -81.91
C GLY A 177 -22.00 -10.46 -82.99
N ALA A 178 -21.53 -11.59 -83.51
CA ALA A 178 -22.24 -12.37 -84.50
C ALA A 178 -21.94 -13.87 -84.36
N GLY A 179 -22.91 -14.70 -84.71
CA GLY A 179 -22.77 -16.15 -84.80
C GLY A 179 -23.95 -16.88 -84.17
N ASN A 180 -23.83 -18.20 -84.01
CA ASN A 180 -24.91 -19.02 -83.49
C ASN A 180 -24.88 -19.08 -81.95
N LEU A 181 -26.00 -18.77 -81.30
CA LEU A 181 -26.15 -18.76 -79.85
C LEU A 181 -26.07 -20.15 -79.21
N SER A 182 -26.28 -21.23 -79.97
CA SER A 182 -26.02 -22.60 -79.49
C SER A 182 -24.52 -22.98 -79.57
N GLY A 183 -23.71 -22.21 -80.28
CA GLY A 183 -22.28 -22.41 -80.43
C GLY A 183 -21.70 -21.73 -81.68
N GLY A 184 -20.66 -20.92 -81.51
CA GLY A 184 -20.01 -20.15 -82.55
C GLY A 184 -20.40 -18.67 -82.59
N PHE A 185 -20.96 -18.12 -81.51
CA PHE A 185 -21.15 -16.67 -81.35
C PHE A 185 -19.86 -16.04 -80.83
N GLU A 186 -19.40 -14.97 -81.47
CA GLU A 186 -18.22 -14.20 -81.05
C GLU A 186 -18.55 -12.70 -81.03
N GLY A 187 -18.08 -12.00 -80.00
CA GLY A 187 -18.33 -10.58 -79.84
C GLY A 187 -17.56 -9.94 -78.69
N VAL A 188 -17.92 -8.70 -78.39
CA VAL A 188 -17.39 -7.90 -77.29
C VAL A 188 -18.53 -7.54 -76.36
N LEU A 189 -18.34 -7.81 -75.07
CA LEU A 189 -19.25 -7.47 -73.99
C LEU A 189 -18.63 -6.36 -73.15
N ALA A 190 -19.43 -5.33 -72.86
CA ALA A 190 -19.11 -4.31 -71.87
C ALA A 190 -20.24 -4.23 -70.85
N VAL A 191 -19.93 -4.26 -69.56
CA VAL A 191 -20.88 -4.03 -68.47
C VAL A 191 -20.34 -2.90 -67.62
N ALA A 192 -21.17 -1.95 -67.23
CA ALA A 192 -20.80 -0.85 -66.36
C ALA A 192 -21.88 -0.58 -65.33
N SER A 193 -21.46 -0.33 -64.10
CA SER A 193 -22.33 0.12 -63.00
C SER A 193 -21.62 1.22 -62.23
N ARG A 194 -22.40 2.20 -61.76
CA ARG A 194 -21.87 3.30 -60.94
C ARG A 194 -21.74 2.88 -59.48
N ASP A 195 -22.72 2.15 -58.99
CA ASP A 195 -22.90 1.68 -57.64
C ASP A 195 -23.52 0.28 -57.70
N ALA A 196 -22.69 -0.73 -57.48
CA ALA A 196 -23.11 -2.12 -57.44
C ALA A 196 -22.99 -2.67 -56.02
N ALA A 197 -23.96 -3.44 -55.55
CA ALA A 197 -23.98 -4.00 -54.20
C ALA A 197 -24.18 -5.52 -54.26
N PHE A 198 -23.20 -6.31 -53.82
CA PHE A 198 -23.27 -7.77 -53.81
C PHE A 198 -22.82 -8.33 -52.46
N GLY A 199 -23.67 -9.14 -51.81
CA GLY A 199 -23.27 -9.91 -50.62
C GLY A 199 -22.70 -9.08 -49.47
N GLY A 200 -23.22 -7.87 -49.23
CA GLY A 200 -22.71 -6.94 -48.21
C GLY A 200 -21.51 -6.09 -48.64
N CYS A 201 -21.08 -6.20 -49.90
CA CYS A 201 -20.05 -5.37 -50.52
C CYS A 201 -20.65 -4.33 -51.48
N THR A 202 -20.26 -3.06 -51.36
CA THR A 202 -20.55 -1.99 -52.32
C THR A 202 -19.34 -1.75 -53.20
N LEU A 203 -19.55 -1.68 -54.51
CA LEU A 203 -18.54 -1.53 -55.56
C LEU A 203 -18.86 -0.25 -56.35
N ASP A 204 -17.96 0.73 -56.27
CA ASP A 204 -18.08 2.00 -56.96
C ASP A 204 -17.34 1.94 -58.31
N GLY A 205 -18.02 2.39 -59.37
CA GLY A 205 -17.44 2.51 -60.71
C GLY A 205 -17.01 1.17 -61.33
N ALA A 206 -17.78 0.10 -61.11
CA ALA A 206 -17.48 -1.23 -61.66
C ALA A 206 -17.66 -1.27 -63.19
N THR A 207 -16.62 -1.69 -63.90
CA THR A 207 -16.64 -1.86 -65.37
C THR A 207 -16.03 -3.20 -65.77
N LEU A 208 -16.72 -3.96 -66.59
CA LEU A 208 -16.28 -5.19 -67.21
C LEU A 208 -16.21 -4.96 -68.71
N TYR A 209 -15.10 -5.27 -69.37
CA TYR A 209 -14.97 -5.10 -70.81
C TYR A 209 -14.07 -6.18 -71.39
N GLY A 210 -14.54 -6.94 -72.36
CA GLY A 210 -13.77 -8.06 -72.91
C GLY A 210 -14.44 -8.79 -74.05
N ASP A 211 -13.73 -9.82 -74.52
CA ASP A 211 -14.23 -10.75 -75.52
C ASP A 211 -15.27 -11.67 -74.88
N PHE A 212 -16.36 -11.89 -75.62
CA PHE A 212 -17.46 -12.75 -75.22
C PHE A 212 -17.75 -13.73 -76.35
N ALA A 213 -17.73 -15.02 -76.02
CA ALA A 213 -18.00 -16.08 -76.98
C ALA A 213 -19.00 -17.08 -76.41
N ILE A 214 -19.63 -17.86 -77.28
CA ILE A 214 -20.45 -19.00 -76.88
C ILE A 214 -19.98 -20.21 -77.68
N GLU A 215 -19.49 -21.25 -77.00
CA GLU A 215 -19.00 -22.48 -77.62
C GLU A 215 -19.75 -23.69 -77.07
N ALA A 216 -20.48 -24.40 -77.93
CA ALA A 216 -21.25 -25.60 -77.56
C ALA A 216 -22.09 -25.36 -76.28
N GLN A 217 -22.99 -24.37 -76.34
CA GLN A 217 -23.87 -23.92 -75.25
C GLN A 217 -23.16 -23.27 -74.05
N ARG A 218 -21.83 -23.11 -74.05
CA ARG A 218 -21.07 -22.54 -72.93
C ARG A 218 -20.65 -21.10 -73.20
N PRO A 219 -21.14 -20.11 -72.45
CA PRO A 219 -20.61 -18.75 -72.49
C PRO A 219 -19.17 -18.68 -71.97
N LEU A 220 -18.33 -17.94 -72.69
CA LEU A 220 -16.96 -17.61 -72.32
C LEU A 220 -16.80 -16.10 -72.25
N PHE A 221 -16.06 -15.62 -71.26
CA PHE A 221 -15.70 -14.22 -71.13
C PHE A 221 -14.21 -14.08 -70.80
N GLN A 222 -13.52 -13.22 -71.56
CA GLN A 222 -12.11 -12.90 -71.33
C GLN A 222 -11.90 -11.39 -71.33
N GLY A 223 -11.53 -10.81 -70.20
CA GLY A 223 -11.22 -9.39 -70.11
C GLY A 223 -11.12 -8.82 -68.71
N PRO A 224 -10.70 -7.56 -68.58
CA PRO A 224 -10.60 -6.88 -67.29
C PRO A 224 -11.96 -6.49 -66.69
N LEU A 225 -12.10 -6.75 -65.39
CA LEU A 225 -13.01 -6.11 -64.46
C LEU A 225 -12.23 -5.02 -63.69
N ARG A 226 -12.72 -3.78 -63.70
CA ARG A 226 -12.15 -2.65 -62.94
C ARG A 226 -13.18 -2.10 -61.99
N ILE A 227 -12.78 -1.84 -60.74
CA ILE A 227 -13.62 -1.25 -59.70
C ILE A 227 -12.79 -0.13 -59.04
N ALA A 228 -13.36 1.07 -58.93
CA ALA A 228 -12.65 2.22 -58.36
C ALA A 228 -12.47 2.05 -56.85
N ASP A 229 -13.55 1.70 -56.15
CA ASP A 229 -13.54 1.42 -54.72
C ASP A 229 -14.47 0.23 -54.43
N ALA A 230 -14.01 -0.73 -53.64
CA ALA A 230 -14.80 -1.85 -53.15
C ALA A 230 -14.80 -1.82 -51.62
N ARG A 231 -15.99 -1.81 -51.01
CA ARG A 231 -16.17 -1.75 -49.55
C ARG A 231 -17.12 -2.84 -49.09
N CYS A 232 -16.62 -3.79 -48.31
CA CYS A 232 -17.42 -4.85 -47.70
C CYS A 232 -17.57 -4.56 -46.21
N ALA A 233 -18.66 -3.89 -45.83
CA ALA A 233 -18.88 -3.40 -44.46
C ALA A 233 -18.89 -4.55 -43.44
N ASP A 234 -19.58 -5.65 -43.76
CA ASP A 234 -19.70 -6.82 -42.88
C ASP A 234 -18.36 -7.55 -42.68
N ALA A 235 -17.45 -7.44 -43.65
CA ALA A 235 -16.12 -8.04 -43.60
C ALA A 235 -15.03 -7.05 -43.15
N GLY A 236 -15.36 -5.76 -42.99
CA GLY A 236 -14.41 -4.69 -42.70
C GLY A 236 -13.31 -4.53 -43.76
N VAL A 237 -13.61 -4.83 -45.02
CA VAL A 237 -12.66 -4.78 -46.15
C VAL A 237 -12.92 -3.53 -46.99
N GLU A 238 -11.86 -2.81 -47.31
CA GLU A 238 -11.86 -1.70 -48.27
C GLU A 238 -10.69 -1.89 -49.25
N LEU A 239 -10.94 -1.77 -50.55
CA LEU A 239 -9.93 -1.85 -51.60
C LEU A 239 -10.16 -0.75 -52.63
N ALA A 240 -9.11 -0.06 -53.02
CA ALA A 240 -9.16 0.94 -54.10
C ALA A 240 -8.39 0.46 -55.33
N ASP A 241 -8.75 1.01 -56.50
CA ASP A 241 -8.09 0.75 -57.79
C ASP A 241 -7.99 -0.75 -58.11
N VAL A 242 -9.09 -1.47 -57.96
CA VAL A 242 -9.14 -2.92 -58.18
C VAL A 242 -9.22 -3.21 -59.68
N ALA A 243 -8.27 -3.96 -60.19
CA ALA A 243 -8.24 -4.50 -61.55
C ALA A 243 -8.11 -6.02 -61.48
N VAL A 244 -9.05 -6.72 -62.10
CA VAL A 244 -9.08 -8.18 -62.18
C VAL A 244 -9.12 -8.60 -63.64
N THR A 245 -8.09 -9.29 -64.13
CA THR A 245 -8.16 -9.96 -65.43
C THR A 245 -8.91 -11.27 -65.23
N LEU A 246 -10.06 -11.44 -65.89
CA LEU A 246 -10.93 -12.60 -65.75
C LEU A 246 -10.93 -13.44 -67.03
N ASP A 247 -10.79 -14.75 -66.86
CA ASP A 247 -11.12 -15.77 -67.87
C ASP A 247 -12.15 -16.71 -67.25
N ALA A 248 -13.39 -16.63 -67.73
CA ALA A 248 -14.55 -17.29 -67.14
C ALA A 248 -15.30 -18.14 -68.18
N LEU A 249 -15.62 -19.38 -67.80
CA LEU A 249 -16.36 -20.36 -68.57
C LEU A 249 -17.61 -20.77 -67.79
N VAL A 250 -18.79 -20.61 -68.39
CA VAL A 250 -20.08 -20.99 -67.82
C VAL A 250 -20.54 -22.32 -68.42
N ASP A 251 -21.07 -23.21 -67.59
CA ASP A 251 -21.57 -24.52 -68.02
C ASP A 251 -22.78 -24.39 -68.97
N ALA A 252 -23.04 -25.42 -69.79
CA ALA A 252 -24.11 -25.40 -70.80
C ALA A 252 -25.52 -25.15 -70.23
N GLY A 253 -25.78 -25.59 -69.00
CA GLY A 253 -27.05 -25.35 -68.30
C GLY A 253 -27.08 -24.07 -67.46
N LEU A 254 -26.06 -23.20 -67.56
CA LEU A 254 -25.95 -21.91 -66.85
C LEU A 254 -25.99 -22.01 -65.31
N LYS A 255 -25.72 -23.20 -64.75
CA LYS A 255 -25.75 -23.50 -63.31
C LYS A 255 -24.38 -23.51 -62.63
N GLY A 256 -23.30 -23.44 -63.42
CA GLY A 256 -21.94 -23.49 -62.92
C GLY A 256 -20.98 -22.60 -63.69
N VAL A 257 -19.92 -22.16 -63.01
CA VAL A 257 -18.89 -21.29 -63.56
C VAL A 257 -17.51 -21.72 -63.07
N ASP A 258 -16.56 -21.80 -64.00
CA ASP A 258 -15.13 -21.96 -63.74
C ASP A 258 -14.42 -20.69 -64.19
N ALA A 259 -13.63 -20.08 -63.32
CA ALA A 259 -12.93 -18.83 -63.60
C ALA A 259 -11.49 -18.84 -63.09
N THR A 260 -10.57 -18.32 -63.90
CA THR A 260 -9.22 -17.92 -63.44
C THR A 260 -9.13 -16.41 -63.41
N TYR A 261 -8.40 -15.89 -62.43
CA TYR A 261 -8.27 -14.45 -62.23
C TYR A 261 -6.84 -14.03 -61.89
N GLU A 262 -6.45 -12.86 -62.36
CA GLU A 262 -5.29 -12.11 -61.89
C GLU A 262 -5.79 -10.80 -61.27
N LEU A 263 -5.48 -10.57 -59.99
CA LEU A 263 -5.89 -9.43 -59.20
C LEU A 263 -4.72 -8.47 -59.01
N ALA A 264 -4.97 -7.18 -59.23
CA ALA A 264 -4.14 -6.08 -58.77
C ALA A 264 -5.04 -5.00 -58.16
N ALA A 265 -4.78 -4.62 -56.92
CA ALA A 265 -5.45 -3.53 -56.23
C ALA A 265 -4.43 -2.58 -55.61
N GLY A 266 -4.82 -1.31 -55.50
CA GLY A 266 -4.06 -0.28 -54.81
C GLY A 266 -4.19 -0.40 -53.30
N ARG A 267 -4.39 0.75 -52.62
CA ARG A 267 -4.52 0.79 -51.16
C ARG A 267 -5.68 -0.11 -50.70
N GLY A 268 -5.44 -0.81 -49.61
CA GLY A 268 -6.44 -1.69 -48.99
C GLY A 268 -6.47 -1.56 -47.48
N ALA A 269 -7.61 -1.89 -46.88
CA ALA A 269 -7.77 -2.05 -45.45
C ALA A 269 -8.62 -3.29 -45.15
N ILE A 270 -8.24 -4.05 -44.12
CA ILE A 270 -9.00 -5.19 -43.60
C ILE A 270 -8.93 -5.12 -42.07
N GLY A 271 -10.02 -4.75 -41.41
CA GLY A 271 -10.01 -4.52 -39.97
C GLY A 271 -9.02 -3.40 -39.56
N ASP A 272 -8.04 -3.71 -38.71
CA ASP A 272 -6.96 -2.76 -38.34
C ASP A 272 -5.75 -2.81 -39.28
N ALA A 273 -5.71 -3.76 -40.21
CA ALA A 273 -4.64 -3.91 -41.18
C ALA A 273 -4.86 -2.95 -42.37
N ARG A 274 -3.81 -2.26 -42.77
CA ARG A 274 -3.76 -1.45 -43.99
C ARG A 274 -2.63 -1.96 -44.89
N MET A 275 -2.80 -1.89 -46.19
CA MET A 275 -1.79 -2.29 -47.18
C MET A 275 -1.70 -1.28 -48.32
N ALA A 276 -0.52 -1.14 -48.90
CA ALA A 276 -0.29 -0.20 -50.02
C ALA A 276 -0.71 -0.78 -51.36
N SER A 277 -0.57 -2.09 -51.55
CA SER A 277 -1.05 -2.81 -52.73
C SER A 277 -1.37 -4.26 -52.39
N LEU A 278 -2.28 -4.85 -53.15
CA LEU A 278 -2.59 -6.27 -53.13
C LEU A 278 -2.46 -6.79 -54.56
N ARG A 279 -1.68 -7.85 -54.76
CA ARG A 279 -1.62 -8.57 -56.04
C ARG A 279 -1.91 -10.04 -55.79
N GLY A 280 -2.36 -10.75 -56.80
CA GLY A 280 -2.46 -12.19 -56.70
C GLY A 280 -3.12 -12.83 -57.89
N GLU A 281 -3.22 -14.14 -57.84
CA GLU A 281 -3.87 -14.94 -58.85
C GLU A 281 -4.64 -16.08 -58.21
N GLY A 282 -5.57 -16.65 -58.96
CA GLY A 282 -6.32 -17.79 -58.47
C GLY A 282 -7.25 -18.42 -59.47
N ARG A 283 -7.91 -19.46 -59.00
CA ARG A 283 -8.98 -20.16 -59.71
C ARG A 283 -10.17 -20.31 -58.78
N VAL A 284 -11.36 -20.07 -59.31
CA VAL A 284 -12.64 -20.23 -58.63
C VAL A 284 -13.51 -21.16 -59.47
N SER A 285 -14.23 -22.06 -58.82
CA SER A 285 -15.27 -22.88 -59.43
C SER A 285 -16.51 -22.84 -58.55
N TYR A 286 -17.67 -22.62 -59.14
CA TYR A 286 -18.96 -22.71 -58.45
C TYR A 286 -19.89 -23.62 -59.24
N ARG A 287 -20.40 -24.68 -58.60
CA ARG A 287 -21.32 -25.65 -59.20
C ARG A 287 -22.09 -26.36 -58.09
N ASP A 288 -23.37 -26.63 -58.27
CA ASP A 288 -24.21 -27.36 -57.30
C ASP A 288 -24.15 -26.80 -55.86
N ALA A 289 -24.14 -25.47 -55.71
CA ALA A 289 -23.98 -24.76 -54.44
C ALA A 289 -22.66 -25.05 -53.68
N GLU A 290 -21.68 -25.65 -54.35
CA GLU A 290 -20.30 -25.82 -53.90
C GLU A 290 -19.41 -24.73 -54.52
N PHE A 291 -18.68 -24.01 -53.67
CA PHE A 291 -17.68 -23.02 -54.05
C PHE A 291 -16.30 -23.55 -53.71
N ASN A 292 -15.42 -23.69 -54.70
CA ASN A 292 -14.01 -23.95 -54.47
C ASN A 292 -13.18 -22.78 -55.01
N ALA A 293 -12.19 -22.34 -54.24
CA ALA A 293 -11.22 -21.35 -54.68
C ALA A 293 -9.81 -21.78 -54.29
N ARG A 294 -8.84 -21.51 -55.17
CA ARG A 294 -7.41 -21.51 -54.86
C ARG A 294 -6.89 -20.10 -55.11
N TYR A 295 -6.05 -19.61 -54.21
CA TYR A 295 -5.51 -18.25 -54.28
C TYR A 295 -4.03 -18.24 -53.91
N ASP A 296 -3.31 -17.30 -54.49
CA ASP A 296 -1.97 -16.85 -54.10
C ASP A 296 -1.99 -15.32 -54.12
N LEU A 297 -1.86 -14.70 -52.95
CA LEU A 297 -2.03 -13.27 -52.75
C LEU A 297 -0.77 -12.70 -52.09
N VAL A 298 -0.31 -11.54 -52.54
CA VAL A 298 0.81 -10.79 -51.97
C VAL A 298 0.36 -9.36 -51.66
N GLY A 299 0.35 -9.01 -50.38
CA GLY A 299 0.17 -7.65 -49.90
C GLY A 299 1.51 -6.96 -49.65
N SER A 300 1.65 -5.69 -50.04
CA SER A 300 2.83 -4.86 -49.77
C SER A 300 2.56 -3.80 -48.70
N ASP A 301 3.57 -3.49 -47.88
CA ASP A 301 3.49 -2.52 -46.78
C ASP A 301 2.26 -2.75 -45.88
N VAL A 302 2.12 -3.99 -45.38
CA VAL A 302 1.01 -4.37 -44.50
C VAL A 302 1.29 -3.80 -43.11
N ARG A 303 0.53 -2.79 -42.71
CA ARG A 303 0.63 -2.10 -41.42
C ARG A 303 -0.54 -2.47 -40.53
N THR A 304 -0.25 -2.91 -39.31
CA THR A 304 -1.26 -3.19 -38.28
C THR A 304 -0.93 -2.39 -37.01
N SER A 305 -1.83 -2.41 -36.03
CA SER A 305 -1.54 -1.80 -34.72
C SER A 305 -0.35 -2.46 -34.00
N GLN A 306 -0.11 -3.76 -34.25
CA GLN A 306 0.87 -4.57 -33.52
C GLN A 306 2.22 -4.71 -34.26
N ALA A 307 2.18 -4.81 -35.58
CA ALA A 307 3.36 -5.01 -36.42
C ALA A 307 3.17 -4.44 -37.84
N ASN A 308 4.27 -4.04 -38.47
CA ASN A 308 4.32 -3.70 -39.88
C ASN A 308 5.15 -4.73 -40.63
N LEU A 309 4.76 -5.09 -41.85
CA LEU A 309 5.45 -6.01 -42.74
C LEU A 309 5.69 -5.32 -44.08
N ALA A 310 6.88 -5.50 -44.65
CA ALA A 310 7.19 -5.00 -45.99
C ALA A 310 6.39 -5.78 -47.06
N ALA A 311 6.24 -7.08 -46.87
CA ALA A 311 5.40 -7.94 -47.70
C ALA A 311 4.78 -9.08 -46.87
N LEU A 312 3.57 -9.48 -47.24
CA LEU A 312 2.85 -10.63 -46.70
C LEU A 312 2.28 -11.45 -47.87
N SER A 313 2.74 -12.67 -48.06
CA SER A 313 2.15 -13.65 -48.98
C SER A 313 1.15 -14.55 -48.26
N LEU A 314 0.10 -14.93 -48.97
CA LEU A 314 -0.99 -15.79 -48.53
C LEU A 314 -1.35 -16.73 -49.68
N ASP A 315 -1.04 -18.02 -49.53
CA ASP A 315 -1.42 -19.06 -50.50
C ASP A 315 -2.38 -20.05 -49.86
N GLY A 316 -3.38 -20.52 -50.59
CA GLY A 316 -4.36 -21.38 -49.96
C GLY A 316 -5.52 -21.84 -50.81
N THR A 317 -6.47 -22.47 -50.12
CA THR A 317 -7.73 -22.96 -50.69
C THR A 317 -8.91 -22.58 -49.82
N ILE A 318 -10.07 -22.39 -50.46
CA ILE A 318 -11.37 -22.21 -49.82
C ILE A 318 -12.30 -23.24 -50.43
N ARG A 319 -13.04 -23.95 -49.57
CA ARG A 319 -14.13 -24.85 -49.95
C ARG A 319 -15.36 -24.48 -49.13
N ALA A 320 -16.42 -24.07 -49.80
CA ALA A 320 -17.71 -23.80 -49.19
C ALA A 320 -18.77 -24.74 -49.78
N LEU A 321 -19.62 -25.30 -48.93
CA LEU A 321 -20.70 -26.23 -49.29
C LEU A 321 -22.04 -25.64 -48.86
N ASP A 322 -23.12 -26.12 -49.49
CA ASP A 322 -24.51 -25.81 -49.13
C ASP A 322 -24.73 -24.30 -48.97
N GLY A 323 -24.31 -23.51 -49.97
CA GLY A 323 -24.47 -22.05 -49.94
C GLY A 323 -23.71 -21.37 -48.80
N PHE A 324 -22.46 -21.77 -48.56
CA PHE A 324 -21.54 -21.24 -47.53
C PHE A 324 -21.91 -21.58 -46.07
N SER A 325 -22.86 -22.50 -45.83
CA SER A 325 -23.20 -22.95 -44.47
C SER A 325 -22.10 -23.80 -43.81
N SER A 326 -21.28 -24.47 -44.63
CA SER A 326 -20.02 -25.09 -44.23
C SER A 326 -18.88 -24.48 -45.04
N LEU A 327 -17.90 -23.90 -44.36
CA LEU A 327 -16.73 -23.27 -44.97
C LEU A 327 -15.46 -23.89 -44.39
N ARG A 328 -14.52 -24.27 -45.24
CA ARG A 328 -13.15 -24.64 -44.88
C ARG A 328 -12.19 -23.80 -45.70
N ALA A 329 -11.35 -23.02 -45.04
CA ALA A 329 -10.26 -22.29 -45.67
C ALA A 329 -8.93 -22.74 -45.07
N GLU A 330 -7.97 -23.04 -45.92
CA GLU A 330 -6.59 -23.38 -45.54
C GLU A 330 -5.67 -22.32 -46.16
N ALA A 331 -4.77 -21.76 -45.36
CA ALA A 331 -3.85 -20.73 -45.80
C ALA A 331 -2.44 -20.97 -45.24
N GLY A 332 -1.43 -20.97 -46.10
CA GLY A 332 -0.05 -20.64 -45.76
C GLY A 332 0.12 -19.13 -45.70
N PHE A 333 1.00 -18.66 -44.83
CA PHE A 333 1.38 -17.26 -44.79
C PHE A 333 2.88 -17.11 -44.60
N GLU A 334 3.48 -16.18 -45.33
CA GLU A 334 4.87 -15.76 -45.14
C GLU A 334 4.96 -14.24 -45.17
N GLY A 335 5.64 -13.65 -44.20
CA GLY A 335 5.81 -12.22 -44.04
C GLY A 335 7.26 -11.87 -43.88
N THR A 336 7.69 -10.76 -44.48
CA THR A 336 9.09 -10.28 -44.41
C THR A 336 9.16 -8.81 -44.03
N GLY A 337 10.33 -8.39 -43.54
CA GLY A 337 10.55 -7.00 -43.14
C GLY A 337 9.68 -6.59 -41.97
N LEU A 338 9.47 -7.50 -41.00
CA LEU A 338 8.68 -7.22 -39.81
C LEU A 338 9.29 -6.02 -39.07
N GLN A 339 8.45 -5.14 -38.54
CA GLN A 339 8.80 -4.02 -37.68
C GLN A 339 7.74 -3.89 -36.59
N PRO A 340 8.08 -3.40 -35.40
CA PRO A 340 7.09 -3.18 -34.35
C PRO A 340 6.08 -2.12 -34.77
N GLY A 341 4.79 -2.38 -34.51
CA GLY A 341 3.71 -1.42 -34.72
C GLY A 341 3.66 -0.38 -33.61
N THR A 342 3.03 0.77 -33.88
CA THR A 342 2.93 1.87 -32.92
C THR A 342 2.09 1.53 -31.68
N GLY A 343 1.15 0.60 -31.78
CA GLY A 343 0.34 0.14 -30.65
C GLY A 343 1.16 -0.72 -29.68
N LEU A 344 2.05 -1.58 -30.19
CA LEU A 344 2.94 -2.40 -29.37
C LEU A 344 3.98 -1.53 -28.64
N THR A 345 4.68 -0.66 -29.36
CA THR A 345 5.69 0.21 -28.75
C THR A 345 5.06 1.20 -27.76
N GLY A 346 3.92 1.80 -28.11
CA GLY A 346 3.19 2.70 -27.24
C GLY A 346 2.67 2.04 -25.95
N SER A 347 2.18 0.80 -26.03
CA SER A 347 1.71 0.06 -24.84
C SER A 347 2.85 -0.38 -23.93
N LEU A 348 4.01 -0.77 -24.48
CA LEU A 348 5.19 -1.10 -23.68
C LEU A 348 5.78 0.13 -23.00
N ALA A 349 5.85 1.26 -23.72
CA ALA A 349 6.33 2.52 -23.16
C ALA A 349 5.40 3.03 -22.03
N SER A 350 4.08 2.97 -22.22
CA SER A 350 3.12 3.38 -21.20
C SER A 350 3.13 2.45 -19.98
N ALA A 351 3.26 1.13 -20.18
CA ALA A 351 3.41 0.17 -19.09
C ALA A 351 4.72 0.40 -18.30
N ALA A 352 5.83 0.70 -18.99
CA ALA A 352 7.11 1.00 -18.34
C ALA A 352 7.06 2.30 -17.52
N ALA A 353 6.37 3.33 -18.02
CA ALA A 353 6.14 4.59 -17.32
C ALA A 353 5.22 4.41 -16.10
N ALA A 354 4.15 3.63 -16.23
CA ALA A 354 3.25 3.32 -15.10
C ALA A 354 3.93 2.48 -14.00
N ALA A 355 5.03 1.79 -14.33
CA ALA A 355 5.82 0.97 -13.42
C ALA A 355 7.03 1.71 -12.82
N GLU A 356 7.17 3.02 -13.02
CA GLU A 356 8.29 3.81 -12.48
C GLU A 356 8.42 3.64 -10.95
N GLY A 357 9.67 3.54 -10.47
CA GLY A 357 9.96 3.22 -9.06
C GLY A 357 9.72 1.76 -8.68
N THR A 358 9.54 0.86 -9.65
CA THR A 358 9.41 -0.59 -9.43
C THR A 358 10.29 -1.40 -10.37
N LEU A 359 10.58 -2.66 -10.01
CA LEU A 359 11.37 -3.61 -10.79
C LEU A 359 10.82 -3.86 -12.20
N ALA A 360 9.52 -3.64 -12.42
CA ALA A 360 8.90 -3.85 -13.72
C ALA A 360 9.31 -2.79 -14.75
N SER A 361 9.69 -1.57 -14.34
CA SER A 361 10.05 -0.49 -15.27
C SER A 361 11.26 -0.87 -16.14
N ASP A 362 12.35 -1.32 -15.52
CA ASP A 362 13.57 -1.69 -16.24
C ASP A 362 13.39 -2.94 -17.10
N LEU A 363 12.62 -3.92 -16.61
CA LEU A 363 12.32 -5.14 -17.36
C LEU A 363 11.46 -4.83 -18.59
N LEU A 364 10.45 -3.95 -18.47
CA LEU A 364 9.60 -3.52 -19.58
C LEU A 364 10.36 -2.66 -20.58
N ARG A 365 11.23 -1.75 -20.13
CA ARG A 365 12.13 -0.98 -21.02
C ARG A 365 13.08 -1.89 -21.78
N LYS A 366 13.69 -2.88 -21.09
CA LYS A 366 14.52 -3.89 -21.75
C LYS A 366 13.72 -4.68 -22.79
N PHE A 367 12.49 -5.07 -22.46
CA PHE A 367 11.63 -5.81 -23.39
C PHE A 367 11.27 -4.97 -24.62
N GLY A 368 10.89 -3.70 -24.43
CA GLY A 368 10.64 -2.76 -25.52
C GLY A 368 11.86 -2.56 -26.43
N ALA A 369 13.03 -2.31 -25.83
CA ALA A 369 14.29 -2.17 -26.58
C ALA A 369 14.67 -3.47 -27.33
N ALA A 370 14.44 -4.64 -26.74
CA ALA A 370 14.69 -5.93 -27.39
C ALA A 370 13.73 -6.16 -28.56
N VAL A 371 12.44 -5.79 -28.43
CA VAL A 371 11.46 -5.82 -29.52
C VAL A 371 11.89 -4.90 -30.65
N GLU A 372 12.29 -3.66 -30.35
CA GLU A 372 12.77 -2.69 -31.35
C GLU A 372 14.09 -3.13 -32.01
N ALA A 373 14.94 -3.89 -31.32
CA ALA A 373 16.20 -4.37 -31.87
C ALA A 373 16.06 -5.67 -32.68
N GLU A 374 15.19 -6.59 -32.27
CA GLU A 374 15.07 -7.92 -32.88
C GLU A 374 14.00 -8.00 -33.97
N LEU A 375 12.88 -7.26 -33.85
CA LEU A 375 11.81 -7.33 -34.87
C LEU A 375 12.26 -6.82 -36.25
N PRO A 376 12.98 -5.67 -36.40
CA PRO A 376 13.33 -5.15 -37.72
C PRO A 376 14.05 -6.16 -38.62
N GLY A 377 13.42 -6.49 -39.75
CA GLY A 377 13.93 -7.46 -40.71
C GLY A 377 13.66 -8.93 -40.35
N SER A 378 12.89 -9.19 -39.29
CA SER A 378 12.38 -10.53 -38.98
C SER A 378 11.40 -11.02 -40.04
N ALA A 379 11.26 -12.35 -40.12
CA ALA A 379 10.29 -13.03 -40.96
C ALA A 379 9.22 -13.73 -40.10
N LEU A 380 8.01 -13.77 -40.60
CA LEU A 380 6.85 -14.46 -40.05
C LEU A 380 6.48 -15.59 -41.00
N SER A 381 6.25 -16.81 -40.53
CA SER A 381 5.72 -17.87 -41.40
C SER A 381 4.81 -18.82 -40.64
N GLY A 382 3.84 -19.42 -41.32
CA GLY A 382 2.98 -20.41 -40.69
C GLY A 382 1.87 -20.93 -41.59
N LYS A 383 1.01 -21.76 -41.00
CA LYS A 383 -0.20 -22.28 -41.64
C LYS A 383 -1.40 -22.11 -40.73
N VAL A 384 -2.55 -21.78 -41.30
CA VAL A 384 -3.81 -21.65 -40.60
C VAL A 384 -4.92 -22.38 -41.35
N THR A 385 -5.80 -23.03 -40.61
CA THR A 385 -7.03 -23.64 -41.12
C THR A 385 -8.21 -23.03 -40.38
N LEU A 386 -9.08 -22.36 -41.12
CA LEU A 386 -10.37 -21.87 -40.66
C LEU A 386 -11.45 -22.87 -41.09
N ARG A 387 -12.27 -23.32 -40.15
CA ARG A 387 -13.45 -24.15 -40.44
C ARG A 387 -14.66 -23.58 -39.73
N ARG A 388 -15.71 -23.30 -40.49
CA ARG A 388 -17.03 -22.91 -40.00
C ARG A 388 -18.04 -23.97 -40.39
N THR A 389 -18.85 -24.43 -39.45
CA THR A 389 -19.95 -25.37 -39.70
C THR A 389 -21.14 -24.90 -38.88
N GLY A 390 -22.18 -24.40 -39.56
CA GLY A 390 -23.29 -23.70 -38.91
C GLY A 390 -22.81 -22.46 -38.14
N SER A 391 -23.08 -22.42 -36.83
CA SER A 391 -22.70 -21.30 -35.95
C SER A 391 -21.33 -21.48 -35.27
N VAL A 392 -20.67 -22.62 -35.43
CA VAL A 392 -19.36 -22.90 -34.81
C VAL A 392 -18.24 -22.56 -35.78
N THR A 393 -17.30 -21.75 -35.33
CA THR A 393 -16.07 -21.39 -36.04
C THR A 393 -14.86 -21.94 -35.29
N SER A 394 -13.97 -22.60 -36.00
CA SER A 394 -12.72 -23.15 -35.47
C SER A 394 -11.53 -22.68 -36.29
N VAL A 395 -10.45 -22.30 -35.61
CA VAL A 395 -9.17 -21.86 -36.18
C VAL A 395 -8.10 -22.78 -35.64
N ILE A 396 -7.33 -23.37 -36.53
CA ILE A 396 -6.24 -24.29 -36.20
C ILE A 396 -4.96 -23.72 -36.81
N VAL A 397 -3.94 -23.50 -35.98
CA VAL A 397 -2.60 -23.08 -36.39
C VAL A 397 -1.64 -24.20 -35.98
N PRO A 398 -1.35 -25.16 -36.88
CA PRO A 398 -0.46 -26.28 -36.57
C PRO A 398 0.94 -25.80 -36.19
N ARG A 399 1.42 -24.77 -36.89
CA ARG A 399 2.70 -24.12 -36.62
C ARG A 399 2.69 -22.70 -37.17
N ALA A 400 3.20 -21.77 -36.38
CA ALA A 400 3.59 -20.45 -36.82
C ALA A 400 4.88 -20.04 -36.09
N ASP A 401 5.76 -19.30 -36.75
CA ASP A 401 7.00 -18.84 -36.16
C ASP A 401 7.36 -17.43 -36.62
N VAL A 402 8.01 -16.71 -35.71
CA VAL A 402 8.66 -15.43 -35.97
C VAL A 402 10.15 -15.67 -35.81
N SER A 403 10.88 -15.56 -36.91
CA SER A 403 12.34 -15.71 -36.96
C SER A 403 13.00 -14.35 -37.08
N GLY A 404 13.82 -14.00 -36.09
CA GLY A 404 14.59 -12.77 -36.06
C GLY A 404 16.06 -13.01 -36.35
N ARG A 405 16.84 -11.94 -36.26
CA ARG A 405 18.28 -11.95 -36.61
C ARG A 405 19.10 -12.86 -35.70
N THR A 406 18.73 -12.95 -34.42
CA THR A 406 19.48 -13.72 -33.43
C THR A 406 18.89 -15.11 -33.16
N GLY A 407 17.81 -15.48 -33.83
CA GLY A 407 17.15 -16.77 -33.68
C GLY A 407 15.62 -16.66 -33.72
N ARG A 408 14.94 -17.66 -33.17
CA ARG A 408 13.47 -17.69 -33.13
C ARG A 408 12.95 -16.81 -31.99
N LEU A 409 12.11 -15.82 -32.33
CA LEU A 409 11.52 -14.88 -31.38
C LEU A 409 10.23 -15.42 -30.76
N LEU A 410 9.39 -16.06 -31.58
CA LEU A 410 8.14 -16.69 -31.16
C LEU A 410 7.93 -17.98 -31.97
N GLN A 411 7.44 -19.01 -31.30
CA GLN A 411 6.90 -20.21 -31.94
C GLN A 411 5.53 -20.50 -31.36
N LEU A 412 4.56 -20.75 -32.23
CA LEU A 412 3.25 -21.32 -31.90
C LEU A 412 3.18 -22.73 -32.49
N SER A 413 2.60 -23.68 -31.77
CA SER A 413 2.43 -25.06 -32.24
C SER A 413 1.12 -25.64 -31.73
N ASP A 414 0.41 -26.33 -32.61
CA ASP A 414 -0.88 -26.98 -32.35
C ASP A 414 -1.92 -26.06 -31.68
N LEU A 415 -1.91 -24.78 -32.02
CA LEU A 415 -2.86 -23.82 -31.48
C LEU A 415 -4.23 -24.09 -32.11
N GLN A 416 -5.23 -24.36 -31.27
CA GLN A 416 -6.59 -24.61 -31.68
C GLN A 416 -7.52 -23.69 -30.89
N TYR A 417 -8.35 -22.98 -31.62
CA TYR A 417 -9.39 -22.11 -31.09
C TYR A 417 -10.72 -22.53 -31.70
N ALA A 418 -11.75 -22.72 -30.89
CA ALA A 418 -13.11 -22.92 -31.39
C ALA A 418 -14.12 -22.16 -30.53
N ALA A 419 -14.98 -21.40 -31.20
CA ALA A 419 -16.02 -20.59 -30.58
C ALA A 419 -17.28 -20.57 -31.45
N GLY A 420 -18.43 -20.27 -30.85
CA GLY A 420 -19.72 -20.22 -31.53
C GLY A 420 -20.67 -21.35 -31.13
N GLY A 421 -21.95 -21.14 -31.40
CA GLY A 421 -23.07 -21.88 -30.79
C GLY A 421 -23.25 -21.58 -29.29
N ASN A 422 -24.15 -22.29 -28.61
CA ASN A 422 -24.31 -22.22 -27.14
C ASN A 422 -23.18 -22.94 -26.37
N GLY A 423 -22.07 -23.24 -27.04
CA GLY A 423 -20.94 -23.97 -26.49
C GLY A 423 -19.87 -23.04 -25.91
N PRO A 424 -19.14 -23.48 -24.87
CA PRO A 424 -18.02 -22.73 -24.31
C PRO A 424 -16.84 -22.68 -25.28
N MET A 425 -16.07 -21.58 -25.22
CA MET A 425 -14.83 -21.39 -25.96
C MET A 425 -13.83 -22.52 -25.65
N ARG A 426 -13.18 -23.05 -26.69
CA ARG A 426 -12.14 -24.08 -26.60
C ARG A 426 -10.82 -23.49 -27.07
N LEU A 427 -9.79 -23.61 -26.24
CA LEU A 427 -8.43 -23.14 -26.53
C LEU A 427 -7.41 -24.20 -26.09
N SER A 428 -6.47 -24.54 -26.97
CA SER A 428 -5.31 -25.38 -26.66
C SER A 428 -4.14 -25.03 -27.56
N GLY A 429 -2.90 -25.36 -27.18
CA GLY A 429 -1.71 -25.13 -27.99
C GLY A 429 -0.44 -24.96 -27.15
N ARG A 430 0.69 -24.78 -27.81
CA ARG A 430 1.98 -24.46 -27.17
C ARG A 430 2.55 -23.19 -27.76
N PHE A 431 3.19 -22.38 -26.94
CA PHE A 431 4.02 -21.28 -27.40
C PHE A 431 5.36 -21.24 -26.68
N VAL A 432 6.39 -20.79 -27.39
CA VAL A 432 7.73 -20.56 -26.85
C VAL A 432 8.24 -19.22 -27.36
N THR A 433 8.79 -18.39 -26.48
CA THR A 433 9.46 -17.14 -26.85
C THR A 433 10.98 -17.27 -26.70
N GLY A 434 11.72 -16.53 -27.51
CA GLY A 434 13.17 -16.56 -27.56
C GLY A 434 13.75 -15.31 -28.22
N GLY A 435 15.02 -15.36 -28.59
CA GLY A 435 15.76 -14.21 -29.10
C GLY A 435 16.67 -13.59 -28.04
N ARG A 436 17.60 -12.75 -28.50
CA ARG A 436 18.49 -12.01 -27.62
C ARG A 436 17.71 -10.95 -26.85
N ASP A 437 17.94 -10.88 -25.55
CA ASP A 437 17.31 -9.94 -24.61
C ASP A 437 15.78 -9.95 -24.53
N LEU A 438 15.11 -10.91 -25.19
CA LEU A 438 13.69 -11.18 -25.00
C LEU A 438 13.46 -12.18 -23.86
N PRO A 439 12.33 -12.09 -23.13
CA PRO A 439 11.99 -13.05 -22.09
C PRO A 439 11.78 -14.43 -22.71
N ARG A 440 12.35 -15.46 -22.10
CA ARG A 440 12.20 -16.86 -22.51
C ARG A 440 11.05 -17.50 -21.75
N ILE A 441 9.92 -17.65 -22.42
CA ILE A 441 8.67 -18.18 -21.86
C ILE A 441 8.34 -19.48 -22.59
N ASP A 442 8.04 -20.54 -21.86
CA ASP A 442 7.44 -21.77 -22.39
C ASP A 442 6.02 -21.90 -21.81
N GLY A 443 5.02 -21.96 -22.68
CA GLY A 443 3.62 -22.05 -22.31
C GLY A 443 2.92 -23.19 -23.03
N ARG A 444 2.13 -23.97 -22.31
CA ARG A 444 1.29 -25.07 -22.82
C ARG A 444 -0.14 -24.89 -22.33
N ILE A 445 -1.09 -24.93 -23.25
CA ILE A 445 -2.52 -24.77 -23.02
C ILE A 445 -3.20 -26.08 -23.42
N GLU A 446 -3.91 -26.68 -22.47
CA GLU A 446 -4.65 -27.92 -22.62
C GLU A 446 -6.15 -27.65 -22.46
N ARG A 447 -6.96 -28.39 -23.20
CA ARG A 447 -8.41 -28.26 -23.11
C ARG A 447 -8.92 -28.91 -21.83
N ARG A 448 -9.85 -28.24 -21.14
CA ARG A 448 -10.55 -28.79 -19.98
C ARG A 448 -11.98 -29.20 -20.34
N GLY A 449 -12.30 -30.50 -20.25
CA GLY A 449 -13.68 -31.02 -20.41
C GLY A 449 -14.47 -30.51 -21.63
N SER A 450 -15.76 -30.22 -21.44
CA SER A 450 -16.65 -29.69 -22.48
C SER A 450 -16.44 -28.21 -22.79
N GLY A 451 -15.73 -27.46 -21.92
CA GLY A 451 -15.44 -26.04 -22.05
C GLY A 451 -14.34 -25.54 -21.11
N GLY A 452 -13.55 -24.57 -21.59
CA GLY A 452 -12.45 -23.98 -20.83
C GLY A 452 -11.07 -24.52 -21.20
N PHE A 453 -10.06 -24.04 -20.49
CA PHE A 453 -8.65 -24.39 -20.69
C PHE A 453 -7.89 -24.43 -19.35
N ASP A 454 -6.85 -25.26 -19.31
CA ASP A 454 -5.82 -25.26 -18.29
C ASP A 454 -4.49 -24.93 -18.99
N ALA A 455 -3.77 -23.91 -18.53
CA ALA A 455 -2.48 -23.50 -19.07
C ALA A 455 -1.38 -23.63 -18.02
N ARG A 456 -0.20 -24.06 -18.43
CA ARG A 456 1.03 -24.08 -17.63
C ARG A 456 2.08 -23.27 -18.35
N LEU A 457 2.69 -22.33 -17.65
CA LEU A 457 3.69 -21.42 -18.16
C LEU A 457 4.91 -21.41 -17.24
N SER A 458 6.09 -21.24 -17.82
CA SER A 458 7.32 -20.95 -17.09
C SER A 458 8.10 -19.87 -17.81
N MET A 459 8.77 -19.00 -17.06
CA MET A 459 9.65 -17.95 -17.57
C MET A 459 11.01 -18.06 -16.88
N ALA A 460 12.06 -18.20 -17.69
CA ALA A 460 13.43 -18.16 -17.18
C ALA A 460 13.73 -16.78 -16.57
N ARG A 461 14.75 -16.70 -15.70
CA ARG A 461 15.15 -15.44 -15.07
C ARG A 461 15.48 -14.38 -16.14
N TYR A 462 14.73 -13.29 -16.11
CA TYR A 462 14.86 -12.15 -17.00
C TYR A 462 15.40 -10.95 -16.21
N THR A 463 16.53 -10.37 -16.63
CA THR A 463 17.30 -9.39 -15.85
C THR A 463 17.54 -8.09 -16.61
N ALA A 464 17.40 -6.95 -15.93
CA ALA A 464 17.74 -5.61 -16.42
C ALA A 464 18.28 -4.78 -15.24
N GLY A 465 19.55 -4.37 -15.29
CA GLY A 465 20.19 -3.69 -14.15
C GLY A 465 20.14 -4.54 -12.88
N ASN A 466 19.62 -3.95 -11.79
CA ASN A 466 19.39 -4.63 -10.51
C ASN A 466 18.05 -5.38 -10.45
N SER A 467 17.22 -5.25 -11.49
CA SER A 467 15.89 -5.85 -11.57
C SER A 467 15.94 -7.23 -12.21
N SER A 468 15.23 -8.19 -11.62
CA SER A 468 15.05 -9.53 -12.19
C SER A 468 13.68 -10.11 -11.89
N LEU A 469 13.16 -10.91 -12.82
CA LEU A 469 11.92 -11.65 -12.65
C LEU A 469 12.06 -13.05 -13.25
N ALA A 470 11.66 -14.07 -12.51
CA ALA A 470 11.49 -15.44 -12.99
C ALA A 470 10.12 -15.96 -12.56
N LEU A 471 9.50 -16.78 -13.40
CA LEU A 471 8.25 -17.49 -13.09
C LEU A 471 8.54 -18.98 -13.25
N PRO A 472 9.03 -19.69 -12.22
CA PRO A 472 9.38 -21.11 -12.34
C PRO A 472 8.19 -21.97 -12.77
N SER A 473 7.01 -21.67 -12.24
CA SER A 473 5.75 -22.29 -12.65
C SER A 473 4.59 -21.33 -12.43
N LEU A 474 3.73 -21.21 -13.44
CA LEU A 474 2.46 -20.52 -13.39
C LEU A 474 1.40 -21.40 -14.05
N SER A 475 0.34 -21.71 -13.32
CA SER A 475 -0.84 -22.43 -13.80
C SER A 475 -2.00 -21.47 -13.93
N ILE A 476 -2.77 -21.57 -15.00
CA ILE A 476 -3.93 -20.72 -15.28
C ILE A 476 -5.09 -21.64 -15.68
N ASN A 477 -6.18 -21.61 -14.94
CA ASN A 477 -7.35 -22.44 -15.20
C ASN A 477 -8.55 -21.53 -15.48
N SER A 478 -9.27 -21.78 -16.57
CA SER A 478 -10.47 -21.02 -16.91
C SER A 478 -11.58 -21.21 -15.86
N ILE A 479 -12.31 -20.13 -15.56
CA ILE A 479 -13.51 -20.12 -14.71
C ILE A 479 -14.60 -19.29 -15.39
N PRO A 480 -15.89 -19.41 -15.01
CA PRO A 480 -16.93 -18.54 -15.55
C PRO A 480 -16.56 -17.05 -15.38
N GLY A 481 -16.60 -16.28 -16.48
CA GLY A 481 -16.25 -14.85 -16.48
C GLY A 481 -14.75 -14.51 -16.40
N GLY A 482 -13.84 -15.49 -16.46
CA GLY A 482 -12.40 -15.22 -16.44
C GLY A 482 -11.48 -16.43 -16.22
N PHE A 483 -10.40 -16.24 -15.46
CA PHE A 483 -9.43 -17.29 -15.13
C PHE A 483 -8.90 -17.18 -13.70
N ARG A 484 -8.57 -18.33 -13.11
CA ARG A 484 -7.80 -18.44 -11.85
C ARG A 484 -6.36 -18.74 -12.19
N PHE A 485 -5.41 -18.18 -11.46
CA PHE A 485 -3.99 -18.48 -11.62
C PHE A 485 -3.34 -18.84 -10.28
N SER A 486 -2.35 -19.72 -10.34
CA SER A 486 -1.54 -20.16 -9.20
C SER A 486 -0.11 -20.49 -9.62
N GLY A 487 0.90 -20.11 -8.85
CA GLY A 487 2.31 -20.33 -9.19
C GLY A 487 3.26 -19.65 -8.22
N ASP A 488 4.49 -19.42 -8.67
CA ASP A 488 5.53 -18.74 -7.88
C ASP A 488 6.26 -17.71 -8.75
N ALA A 489 6.64 -16.59 -8.14
CA ALA A 489 7.51 -15.60 -8.72
C ALA A 489 8.78 -15.47 -7.89
N LEU A 490 9.93 -15.37 -8.56
CA LEU A 490 11.18 -14.93 -7.94
C LEU A 490 11.56 -13.58 -8.55
N ALA A 491 11.58 -12.55 -7.73
CA ALA A 491 11.83 -11.19 -8.16
C ALA A 491 12.98 -10.54 -7.37
N SER A 492 13.67 -9.59 -7.98
CA SER A 492 14.58 -8.68 -7.30
C SER A 492 14.56 -7.33 -8.02
N GLY A 493 14.88 -6.25 -7.35
CA GLY A 493 14.89 -4.90 -7.91
C GLY A 493 14.11 -3.92 -7.04
N ASP A 494 13.86 -2.75 -7.61
CA ASP A 494 13.25 -1.64 -6.88
C ASP A 494 11.77 -1.95 -6.55
N ILE A 495 11.34 -1.49 -5.39
CA ILE A 495 9.94 -1.48 -4.97
C ILE A 495 9.61 -0.07 -4.46
N PRO A 496 8.32 0.32 -4.40
CA PRO A 496 7.98 1.63 -3.84
C PRO A 496 8.57 1.81 -2.44
N GLY A 497 9.44 2.82 -2.27
CA GLY A 497 10.11 3.13 -1.00
C GLY A 497 11.43 2.40 -0.73
N GLY A 498 11.93 1.55 -1.63
CA GLY A 498 13.19 0.84 -1.44
C GLY A 498 13.50 -0.21 -2.50
N ALA A 499 14.09 -1.35 -2.10
CA ALA A 499 14.44 -2.44 -2.99
C ALA A 499 14.30 -3.81 -2.31
N ALA A 500 13.95 -4.83 -3.08
CA ALA A 500 13.86 -6.21 -2.62
C ALA A 500 14.85 -7.10 -3.37
N GLN A 501 15.48 -8.02 -2.66
CA GLN A 501 16.39 -9.02 -3.21
C GLN A 501 15.89 -10.43 -2.85
N GLY A 502 15.88 -11.33 -3.83
CA GLY A 502 15.43 -12.71 -3.65
C GLY A 502 13.96 -12.82 -3.21
N LEU A 503 13.10 -11.88 -3.62
CA LEU A 503 11.68 -11.88 -3.26
C LEU A 503 10.99 -13.09 -3.89
N GLN A 504 10.63 -14.07 -3.09
CA GLN A 504 9.85 -15.23 -3.47
C GLN A 504 8.39 -15.00 -3.08
N LEU A 505 7.53 -14.90 -4.09
CA LEU A 505 6.12 -14.55 -3.96
C LEU A 505 5.24 -15.67 -4.54
N PRO A 506 4.46 -16.38 -3.72
CA PRO A 506 3.42 -17.26 -4.23
C PRO A 506 2.41 -16.44 -5.00
N LEU A 507 2.13 -16.78 -6.25
CA LEU A 507 1.09 -16.16 -7.06
C LEU A 507 -0.17 -16.97 -6.87
N ALA A 508 -1.25 -16.37 -6.36
CA ALA A 508 -2.55 -17.03 -6.27
C ALA A 508 -3.67 -16.00 -6.40
N GLY A 509 -4.51 -16.14 -7.42
CA GLY A 509 -5.56 -15.15 -7.65
C GLY A 509 -6.53 -15.49 -8.76
N THR A 510 -7.45 -14.57 -9.01
CA THR A 510 -8.46 -14.66 -10.07
C THR A 510 -8.52 -13.35 -10.83
N TRP A 511 -8.66 -13.45 -12.15
CA TRP A 511 -9.04 -12.35 -13.03
C TRP A 511 -10.44 -12.62 -13.56
N THR A 512 -11.42 -11.81 -13.16
CA THR A 512 -12.84 -11.99 -13.54
C THR A 512 -13.46 -10.64 -13.84
N ASN A 513 -14.20 -10.53 -14.95
CA ASN A 513 -14.89 -9.28 -15.35
C ASN A 513 -13.97 -8.03 -15.34
N GLY A 514 -12.69 -8.19 -15.73
CA GLY A 514 -11.71 -7.09 -15.74
C GLY A 514 -11.19 -6.68 -14.36
N GLN A 515 -11.40 -7.50 -13.32
CA GLN A 515 -10.90 -7.28 -11.97
C GLN A 515 -9.96 -8.40 -11.53
N LEU A 516 -8.82 -8.01 -10.96
CA LEU A 516 -7.84 -8.88 -10.32
C LEU A 516 -8.12 -8.96 -8.81
N ALA A 517 -8.10 -10.18 -8.26
CA ALA A 517 -8.12 -10.45 -6.83
C ALA A 517 -7.03 -11.48 -6.48
N MET A 518 -6.11 -11.16 -5.57
CA MET A 518 -5.01 -12.06 -5.17
C MET A 518 -4.98 -12.33 -3.67
N TRP A 519 -4.49 -13.52 -3.31
CA TRP A 519 -4.30 -14.01 -1.94
C TRP A 519 -5.57 -13.92 -1.10
N GLN A 520 -6.52 -14.82 -1.39
CA GLN A 520 -7.78 -14.97 -0.61
C GLN A 520 -7.57 -15.68 0.74
N GLY A 521 -6.37 -16.25 0.96
CA GLY A 521 -5.94 -16.83 2.23
C GLY A 521 -4.54 -16.33 2.59
N CYS A 522 -4.03 -16.75 3.74
CA CYS A 522 -2.69 -16.39 4.18
C CYS A 522 -1.62 -16.87 3.19
N THR A 523 -0.63 -16.03 2.92
CA THR A 523 0.46 -16.29 1.97
C THR A 523 1.80 -16.00 2.62
N ASP A 524 2.76 -16.90 2.43
CA ASP A 524 4.12 -16.71 2.93
C ASP A 524 4.98 -16.04 1.86
N VAL A 525 5.42 -14.81 2.14
CA VAL A 525 6.36 -14.06 1.31
C VAL A 525 7.75 -14.24 1.88
N ARG A 526 8.74 -14.62 1.07
CA ARG A 526 10.13 -14.76 1.51
C ARG A 526 11.03 -13.79 0.76
N PHE A 527 12.09 -13.33 1.40
CA PHE A 527 13.08 -12.47 0.79
C PHE A 527 14.47 -12.70 1.40
N ASP A 528 15.50 -12.54 0.59
CA ASP A 528 16.89 -12.57 1.06
C ASP A 528 17.23 -11.27 1.76
N ARG A 529 16.81 -10.14 1.17
CA ARG A 529 16.94 -8.81 1.75
C ARG A 529 15.79 -7.90 1.32
N LEU A 530 15.30 -7.10 2.26
CA LEU A 530 14.33 -6.05 2.01
C LEU A 530 14.89 -4.74 2.56
N ALA A 531 15.24 -3.80 1.67
CA ALA A 531 15.69 -2.47 2.03
C ALA A 531 14.55 -1.47 1.82
N LEU A 532 14.19 -0.72 2.86
CA LEU A 532 13.16 0.32 2.88
C LEU A 532 13.74 1.56 3.56
N ALA A 533 13.96 2.64 2.81
CA ALA A 533 14.76 3.78 3.28
C ALA A 533 16.09 3.30 3.92
N ASP A 534 16.36 3.64 5.19
CA ASP A 534 17.59 3.26 5.91
C ASP A 534 17.48 1.91 6.63
N LEU A 535 16.32 1.25 6.59
CA LEU A 535 16.09 -0.07 7.18
C LEU A 535 16.39 -1.17 6.17
N SER A 536 17.36 -2.04 6.46
CA SER A 536 17.64 -3.25 5.71
C SER A 536 17.32 -4.48 6.56
N LEU A 537 16.33 -5.27 6.15
CA LEU A 537 15.94 -6.53 6.80
C LEU A 537 16.57 -7.70 6.05
N ASP A 538 17.13 -8.67 6.76
CA ASP A 538 17.82 -9.82 6.16
C ASP A 538 17.08 -11.14 6.44
N GLY A 539 16.91 -11.96 5.40
CA GLY A 539 16.68 -13.41 5.46
C GLY A 539 15.43 -13.86 6.22
N ARG A 540 14.24 -13.38 5.85
CA ARG A 540 12.99 -13.71 6.56
C ARG A 540 11.84 -14.13 5.65
N ALA A 541 10.90 -14.83 6.28
CA ALA A 541 9.58 -15.13 5.75
C ALA A 541 8.54 -14.30 6.52
N LEU A 542 7.54 -13.81 5.81
CA LEU A 542 6.44 -13.03 6.34
C LEU A 542 5.12 -13.67 5.90
N THR A 543 4.30 -14.09 6.86
CA THR A 543 2.94 -14.59 6.59
C THR A 543 1.98 -13.41 6.54
N LEU A 544 1.45 -13.11 5.34
CA LEU A 544 0.44 -12.09 5.12
C LEU A 544 -0.94 -12.73 4.96
N CYS A 545 -1.89 -12.32 5.78
CA CYS A 545 -3.26 -12.80 5.81
C CYS A 545 -4.24 -11.71 5.33
N PRO A 546 -5.28 -12.08 4.57
CA PRO A 546 -6.32 -11.14 4.19
C PRO A 546 -7.25 -10.79 5.35
N ALA A 547 -7.97 -9.66 5.22
CA ALA A 547 -9.15 -9.39 6.03
C ALA A 547 -10.27 -10.42 5.72
N ARG A 548 -11.11 -10.73 6.71
CA ARG A 548 -12.21 -11.70 6.56
C ARG A 548 -13.07 -11.41 5.33
N GLY A 549 -13.14 -12.39 4.42
CA GLY A 549 -13.97 -12.32 3.20
C GLY A 549 -13.45 -11.38 2.11
N GLN A 550 -12.24 -10.84 2.23
CA GLN A 550 -11.60 -9.99 1.23
C GLN A 550 -10.29 -10.64 0.75
N PRO A 551 -9.86 -10.43 -0.49
CA PRO A 551 -8.50 -10.75 -0.93
C PRO A 551 -7.49 -9.70 -0.41
N ILE A 552 -6.20 -10.06 -0.29
CA ILE A 552 -5.16 -9.09 0.07
C ILE A 552 -5.02 -8.00 -1.00
N LEU A 553 -5.04 -8.36 -2.28
CA LEU A 553 -4.87 -7.39 -3.37
C LEU A 553 -6.09 -7.40 -4.28
N ARG A 554 -6.58 -6.20 -4.62
CA ARG A 554 -7.61 -5.97 -5.64
C ARG A 554 -7.12 -4.92 -6.63
N TYR A 555 -7.33 -5.17 -7.91
CA TYR A 555 -7.05 -4.20 -8.96
C TYR A 555 -8.14 -4.23 -10.04
N GLY A 556 -8.57 -3.06 -10.51
CA GLY A 556 -9.64 -2.90 -11.49
C GLY A 556 -10.01 -1.43 -11.71
N PRO A 557 -11.22 -1.12 -12.19
CA PRO A 557 -11.64 0.27 -12.48
C PRO A 557 -11.56 1.23 -11.28
N GLY A 558 -11.66 0.70 -10.05
CA GLY A 558 -11.54 1.46 -8.81
C GLY A 558 -10.11 1.63 -8.29
N GLY A 559 -9.09 1.30 -9.09
CA GLY A 559 -7.67 1.40 -8.72
C GLY A 559 -7.14 0.19 -7.94
N LEU A 560 -5.89 0.29 -7.49
CA LEU A 560 -5.23 -0.69 -6.62
C LEU A 560 -5.69 -0.53 -5.17
N ARG A 561 -6.09 -1.63 -4.54
CA ARG A 561 -6.33 -1.71 -3.10
C ARG A 561 -5.58 -2.90 -2.52
N LEU A 562 -4.81 -2.67 -1.47
CA LEU A 562 -4.10 -3.71 -0.74
C LEU A 562 -4.55 -3.69 0.72
N ALA A 563 -4.93 -4.84 1.29
CA ALA A 563 -5.33 -4.98 2.68
C ALA A 563 -4.78 -6.30 3.23
N ALA A 564 -3.70 -6.24 4.00
CA ALA A 564 -3.02 -7.39 4.57
C ALA A 564 -2.88 -7.24 6.08
N GLY A 565 -2.80 -8.34 6.80
CA GLY A 565 -2.31 -8.35 8.17
C GLY A 565 -1.35 -9.49 8.41
N ALA A 566 -0.37 -9.28 9.28
CA ALA A 566 0.50 -10.33 9.80
C ALA A 566 0.09 -10.64 11.24
N PRO A 567 -0.05 -11.92 11.65
CA PRO A 567 -0.40 -12.26 13.03
C PRO A 567 0.69 -11.85 14.02
N SER A 568 1.95 -11.87 13.59
CA SER A 568 3.11 -11.38 14.30
C SER A 568 4.22 -11.02 13.31
N LEU A 569 5.16 -10.20 13.75
CA LEU A 569 6.43 -9.96 13.06
C LEU A 569 7.58 -10.42 13.96
N ASP A 570 8.62 -10.99 13.36
CA ASP A 570 9.94 -11.18 13.98
C ASP A 570 11.01 -10.98 12.91
N LEU A 571 11.46 -9.73 12.80
CA LEU A 571 12.34 -9.26 11.75
C LEU A 571 13.66 -8.78 12.37
N SER A 572 14.77 -9.13 11.74
CA SER A 572 16.11 -8.71 12.14
C SER A 572 16.81 -8.06 10.96
N GLY A 573 17.61 -7.04 11.22
CA GLY A 573 18.26 -6.28 10.17
C GLY A 573 19.18 -5.20 10.72
N ARG A 574 19.29 -4.12 9.95
CA ARG A 574 20.05 -2.92 10.30
C ARG A 574 19.25 -1.66 9.98
N LEU A 575 19.33 -0.66 10.84
CA LEU A 575 18.93 0.71 10.58
C LEU A 575 20.22 1.53 10.42
N GLY A 576 20.57 1.89 9.18
CA GLY A 576 21.91 2.40 8.87
C GLY A 576 23.00 1.35 9.20
N SER A 577 23.91 1.68 10.12
CA SER A 577 24.92 0.75 10.64
C SER A 577 24.45 -0.02 11.89
N THR A 578 23.36 0.41 12.52
CA THR A 578 22.89 -0.06 13.83
C THR A 578 22.08 -1.35 13.67
N PRO A 579 22.42 -2.46 14.38
CA PRO A 579 21.58 -3.66 14.41
C PRO A 579 20.18 -3.33 14.94
N VAL A 580 19.15 -3.88 14.30
CA VAL A 580 17.75 -3.74 14.74
C VAL A 580 17.04 -5.09 14.75
N ARG A 581 16.23 -5.32 15.78
CA ARG A 581 15.24 -6.40 15.84
C ARG A 581 13.87 -5.80 16.09
N VAL A 582 12.90 -6.17 15.28
CA VAL A 582 11.50 -5.75 15.40
C VAL A 582 10.65 -7.00 15.56
N ALA A 583 10.10 -7.18 16.76
CA ALA A 583 9.08 -8.17 17.03
C ALA A 583 7.73 -7.48 17.24
N SER A 584 6.62 -8.07 16.81
CA SER A 584 5.30 -7.51 17.08
C SER A 584 4.23 -8.58 17.25
N GLY A 585 3.13 -8.21 17.91
CA GLY A 585 1.85 -8.88 17.75
C GLY A 585 1.20 -8.59 16.39
N PRO A 586 -0.14 -8.60 16.29
CA PRO A 586 -0.84 -8.40 15.04
C PRO A 586 -0.53 -7.04 14.40
N VAL A 587 -0.21 -7.08 13.11
CA VAL A 587 -0.03 -5.91 12.26
C VAL A 587 -1.09 -5.93 11.17
N GLY A 588 -1.78 -4.83 10.94
CA GLY A 588 -2.71 -4.63 9.84
C GLY A 588 -2.25 -3.47 8.97
N MET A 589 -2.38 -3.60 7.65
CA MET A 589 -2.12 -2.54 6.70
C MET A 589 -3.20 -2.47 5.63
N ALA A 590 -3.60 -1.26 5.25
CA ALA A 590 -4.46 -0.99 4.12
C ALA A 590 -3.87 0.13 3.25
N TRP A 591 -3.77 -0.09 1.94
CA TRP A 591 -3.33 0.89 0.95
C TRP A 591 -4.41 1.14 -0.10
N PRO A 592 -4.82 2.41 -0.33
CA PRO A 592 -4.59 3.55 0.58
C PRO A 592 -5.33 3.34 1.91
N GLY A 593 -4.84 3.89 3.01
CA GLY A 593 -5.44 3.64 4.33
C GLY A 593 -4.46 3.79 5.48
N THR A 594 -4.59 2.92 6.49
CA THR A 594 -3.78 2.95 7.71
C THR A 594 -2.96 1.69 7.88
N LEU A 595 -1.83 1.83 8.57
CA LEU A 595 -1.07 0.76 9.19
C LEU A 595 -1.35 0.80 10.70
N SER A 596 -1.53 -0.36 11.31
CA SER A 596 -1.58 -0.50 12.76
C SER A 596 -0.76 -1.70 13.19
N ALA A 597 0.00 -1.56 14.27
CA ALA A 597 0.76 -2.63 14.90
C ALA A 597 0.46 -2.63 16.40
N ARG A 598 0.43 -3.81 17.01
CA ARG A 598 0.22 -3.99 18.45
C ARG A 598 1.36 -4.78 19.07
N ASN A 599 1.64 -4.52 20.35
CA ASN A 599 2.66 -5.20 21.15
C ASN A 599 4.01 -5.25 20.41
N LEU A 600 4.50 -4.07 20.00
CA LEU A 600 5.74 -3.92 19.25
C LEU A 600 6.93 -3.90 20.22
N ASP A 601 7.92 -4.76 20.03
CA ASP A 601 9.20 -4.77 20.73
C ASP A 601 10.32 -4.49 19.73
N VAL A 602 10.93 -3.31 19.86
CA VAL A 602 12.04 -2.86 19.02
C VAL A 602 13.30 -2.79 19.86
N ALA A 603 14.31 -3.56 19.47
CA ALA A 603 15.65 -3.47 20.04
C ALA A 603 16.59 -2.81 19.04
N LEU A 604 17.23 -1.71 19.45
CA LEU A 604 18.20 -0.94 18.66
C LEU A 604 19.57 -0.99 19.33
N GLY A 605 20.59 -1.43 18.58
CA GLY A 605 21.97 -1.53 19.06
C GLY A 605 22.44 -2.98 19.29
N PRO A 606 23.68 -3.16 19.78
CA PRO A 606 24.25 -4.48 20.06
C PRO A 606 23.49 -5.21 21.16
N ALA A 607 23.33 -6.54 21.07
CA ALA A 607 22.45 -7.33 21.95
C ALA A 607 22.70 -7.20 23.47
N GLY A 608 23.93 -6.86 23.90
CA GLY A 608 24.26 -6.65 25.32
C GLY A 608 23.83 -5.30 25.87
N ASN A 609 23.78 -4.25 25.03
CA ASN A 609 23.54 -2.86 25.42
C ASN A 609 22.43 -2.23 24.56
N ALA A 610 21.47 -3.04 24.09
CA ALA A 610 20.46 -2.57 23.15
C ALA A 610 19.41 -1.71 23.86
N THR A 611 19.10 -0.56 23.29
CA THR A 611 17.96 0.25 23.73
C THR A 611 16.68 -0.45 23.29
N ARG A 612 15.83 -0.79 24.26
CA ARG A 612 14.57 -1.50 24.00
C ARG A 612 13.38 -0.57 24.11
N PHE A 613 12.51 -0.62 23.11
CA PHE A 613 11.25 0.11 23.04
C PHE A 613 10.12 -0.91 22.97
N GLN A 614 9.24 -0.92 23.98
CA GLN A 614 8.07 -1.78 24.02
C GLN A 614 6.82 -0.93 23.90
N LEU A 615 6.11 -1.01 22.77
CA LEU A 615 4.96 -0.17 22.45
C LEU A 615 3.67 -1.02 22.45
N ALA A 616 2.65 -0.56 23.17
CA ALA A 616 1.33 -1.21 23.14
C ALA A 616 0.67 -1.07 21.75
N GLY A 617 0.77 0.11 21.14
CA GLY A 617 0.16 0.42 19.85
C GLY A 617 0.96 1.41 19.02
N LEU A 618 1.00 1.18 17.71
CA LEU A 618 1.54 2.10 16.70
C LEU A 618 0.53 2.21 15.55
N THR A 619 0.26 3.44 15.10
CA THR A 619 -0.52 3.70 13.89
C THR A 619 0.29 4.51 12.88
N ALA A 620 -0.01 4.34 11.59
CA ALA A 620 0.54 5.16 10.52
C ALA A 620 -0.52 5.41 9.43
N GLN A 621 -0.52 6.60 8.83
CA GLN A 621 -1.28 6.88 7.61
C GLN A 621 -0.45 6.50 6.39
N LEU A 622 -1.03 5.69 5.50
CA LEU A 622 -0.43 5.25 4.24
C LEU A 622 -1.07 5.98 3.05
N GLY A 623 -0.25 6.37 2.06
CA GLY A 623 -0.70 7.12 0.87
C GLY A 623 -0.31 8.61 0.86
N GLY A 624 0.45 9.06 1.87
CA GLY A 624 1.03 10.39 2.00
C GLY A 624 2.36 10.34 2.76
N PRO A 625 2.83 11.44 3.38
CA PRO A 625 3.97 11.41 4.29
C PRO A 625 3.72 10.40 5.42
N LEU A 626 4.72 9.58 5.75
CA LEU A 626 4.62 8.59 6.83
C LEU A 626 4.50 9.32 8.16
N ALA A 627 3.32 9.25 8.79
CA ALA A 627 3.04 9.86 10.08
C ALA A 627 1.93 9.09 10.81
N GLY A 628 1.90 9.20 12.13
CA GLY A 628 0.84 8.60 12.95
C GLY A 628 1.06 8.82 14.44
N THR A 629 0.56 7.90 15.26
CA THR A 629 0.68 7.97 16.72
C THR A 629 1.24 6.68 17.31
N PHE A 630 1.79 6.77 18.52
CA PHE A 630 2.15 5.64 19.36
C PHE A 630 1.59 5.81 20.77
N GLU A 631 1.37 4.71 21.47
CA GLU A 631 0.83 4.70 22.84
C GLU A 631 1.40 3.55 23.68
N GLY A 632 1.41 3.75 25.01
CA GLY A 632 1.84 2.74 25.98
C GLY A 632 3.27 2.25 25.72
N THR A 633 4.20 3.19 25.56
CA THR A 633 5.59 2.87 25.22
C THR A 633 6.50 2.91 26.42
N ASP A 634 7.14 1.79 26.72
CA ASP A 634 8.19 1.67 27.71
C ASP A 634 9.55 1.70 27.02
N ILE A 635 10.43 2.58 27.49
CA ILE A 635 11.79 2.77 26.99
C ILE A 635 12.75 2.42 28.12
N LEU A 636 13.51 1.36 27.90
CA LEU A 636 14.45 0.81 28.86
C LEU A 636 15.88 1.01 28.34
N LEU A 637 16.63 1.85 29.05
CA LEU A 637 18.06 2.02 28.84
C LEU A 637 18.77 1.12 29.86
N ASP A 638 19.57 0.16 29.40
CA ASP A 638 20.20 -0.81 30.30
C ASP A 638 21.13 -0.12 31.32
N ALA A 639 22.01 0.76 30.82
CA ALA A 639 22.99 1.47 31.61
C ALA A 639 22.38 2.48 32.60
N VAL A 640 21.33 3.21 32.19
CA VAL A 640 20.75 4.30 33.00
C VAL A 640 19.65 3.73 33.91
N PRO A 641 19.74 3.87 35.24
CA PRO A 641 18.77 3.32 36.19
C PRO A 641 17.48 4.17 36.27
N LEU A 642 17.05 4.76 35.15
CA LEU A 642 15.82 5.54 35.02
C LEU A 642 15.02 4.98 33.84
N ASP A 643 13.83 4.46 34.12
CA ASP A 643 12.92 3.93 33.11
C ASP A 643 11.95 5.02 32.65
N MET A 644 11.71 5.10 31.34
CA MET A 644 10.64 5.93 30.80
C MET A 644 9.43 5.04 30.48
N ARG A 645 8.32 5.27 31.14
CA ARG A 645 7.11 4.44 31.07
C ARG A 645 5.94 5.20 30.44
N ASP A 646 5.00 4.42 29.90
CA ASP A 646 3.70 4.90 29.43
C ASP A 646 3.79 6.01 28.36
N ALA A 647 4.86 6.01 27.56
CA ALA A 647 5.08 7.07 26.58
C ALA A 647 4.05 7.01 25.44
N SER A 648 3.54 8.18 25.06
CA SER A 648 2.60 8.34 23.94
C SER A 648 2.86 9.65 23.19
N GLY A 649 2.50 9.72 21.91
CA GLY A 649 2.70 10.92 21.11
C GLY A 649 2.45 10.74 19.62
N ALA A 650 2.70 11.80 18.85
CA ALA A 650 2.66 11.77 17.40
C ALA A 650 4.07 11.59 16.82
N TRP A 651 4.17 10.88 15.70
CA TRP A 651 5.43 10.68 14.99
C TRP A 651 5.29 10.98 13.50
N ARG A 652 6.40 11.42 12.89
CA ARG A 652 6.51 11.67 11.45
C ARG A 652 7.86 11.21 10.95
N TYR A 653 7.88 10.57 9.78
CA TYR A 653 9.10 10.13 9.12
C TYR A 653 9.20 10.74 7.72
N SER A 654 10.26 11.51 7.48
CA SER A 654 10.54 12.08 6.15
C SER A 654 12.03 12.34 5.95
N GLY A 655 12.57 11.99 4.77
CA GLY A 655 13.96 12.28 4.42
C GLY A 655 15.00 11.67 5.37
N GLY A 656 14.76 10.46 5.88
CA GLY A 656 15.66 9.79 6.84
C GLY A 656 15.55 10.30 8.29
N ARG A 657 14.61 11.20 8.58
CA ARG A 657 14.40 11.81 9.90
C ARG A 657 13.10 11.33 10.52
N LEU A 658 13.18 10.73 11.71
CA LEU A 658 12.03 10.47 12.58
C LEU A 658 11.89 11.63 13.57
N GLU A 659 10.71 12.22 13.62
CA GLU A 659 10.35 13.30 14.55
C GLU A 659 9.18 12.83 15.42
N ILE A 660 9.33 12.99 16.72
CA ILE A 660 8.26 12.82 17.71
C ILE A 660 8.00 14.18 18.35
N THR A 661 6.73 14.56 18.41
CA THR A 661 6.28 15.81 19.01
C THR A 661 5.15 15.55 20.00
N ASP A 662 5.01 16.47 20.95
CA ASP A 662 3.95 16.46 21.95
C ASP A 662 3.88 15.14 22.73
N ALA A 663 5.04 14.53 22.99
CA ALA A 663 5.09 13.27 23.71
C ALA A 663 4.83 13.48 25.21
N GLU A 664 4.07 12.56 25.79
CA GLU A 664 3.83 12.44 27.22
C GLU A 664 4.47 11.15 27.71
N LEU A 665 5.17 11.19 28.84
CA LEU A 665 5.84 10.02 29.44
C LEU A 665 6.06 10.21 30.93
N ARG A 666 6.22 9.11 31.66
CA ARG A 666 6.58 9.05 33.07
C ARG A 666 8.03 8.56 33.21
N VAL A 667 8.79 9.14 34.13
CA VAL A 667 10.16 8.74 34.45
C VAL A 667 10.18 8.17 35.86
N GLU A 668 10.71 6.96 36.01
CA GLU A 668 10.80 6.22 37.27
C GLU A 668 12.24 5.79 37.55
N ASP A 669 12.61 5.77 38.82
CA ASP A 669 13.86 5.16 39.27
C ASP A 669 13.72 3.64 39.33
N ARG A 670 14.75 2.91 38.89
CA ARG A 670 14.81 1.45 38.94
C ARG A 670 15.40 0.92 40.24
N ALA A 671 16.00 1.79 41.07
CA ALA A 671 16.58 1.39 42.36
C ALA A 671 15.52 0.89 43.35
N GLU A 672 15.89 -0.02 44.27
CA GLU A 672 14.97 -0.56 45.26
C GLU A 672 15.61 -0.43 46.67
N PRO A 673 15.09 0.46 47.54
CA PRO A 673 13.97 1.38 47.31
C PRO A 673 14.30 2.52 46.33
N ASP A 674 13.27 3.09 45.69
CA ASP A 674 13.41 4.20 44.74
C ASP A 674 14.14 5.40 45.39
N ARG A 675 15.15 5.97 44.72
CA ARG A 675 15.84 7.18 45.23
C ARG A 675 15.07 8.44 44.90
N PHE A 676 14.28 8.43 43.84
CA PHE A 676 13.48 9.56 43.37
C PHE A 676 12.03 9.14 43.16
N ASN A 677 11.09 10.02 43.51
CA ASN A 677 9.69 9.82 43.17
C ASN A 677 9.46 10.04 41.65
N PRO A 678 8.43 9.41 41.05
CA PRO A 678 8.18 9.53 39.61
C PRO A 678 7.92 10.96 39.15
N LEU A 679 8.50 11.33 38.00
CA LEU A 679 8.27 12.61 37.32
C LEU A 679 7.57 12.40 35.98
N PHE A 680 6.85 13.41 35.51
CA PHE A 680 6.11 13.38 34.25
C PHE A 680 6.63 14.43 33.29
N ALA A 681 6.75 14.07 32.01
CA ALA A 681 6.97 15.03 30.94
C ALA A 681 5.74 15.11 30.05
N ARG A 682 5.43 16.33 29.61
CA ARG A 682 4.39 16.64 28.63
C ARG A 682 4.97 17.60 27.60
N GLY A 683 4.66 17.38 26.33
CA GLY A 683 5.28 18.18 25.26
C GLY A 683 6.72 17.77 24.95
N ALA A 684 7.14 16.57 25.32
CA ALA A 684 8.48 16.09 25.00
C ALA A 684 8.65 15.94 23.48
N ALA A 685 9.85 16.22 23.01
CA ALA A 685 10.19 16.14 21.59
C ALA A 685 11.43 15.26 21.40
N LEU A 686 11.43 14.46 20.34
CA LEU A 686 12.58 13.64 19.96
C LEU A 686 12.79 13.72 18.46
N THR A 687 14.06 13.80 18.05
CA THR A 687 14.44 13.58 16.66
C THR A 687 15.51 12.51 16.56
N LEU A 688 15.31 11.56 15.66
CA LEU A 688 16.31 10.59 15.25
C LEU A 688 16.70 10.86 13.80
N PHE A 689 17.98 11.13 13.58
CA PHE A 689 18.56 11.36 12.26
C PHE A 689 20.02 10.91 12.27
N ASP A 690 20.43 10.10 11.30
CA ASP A 690 21.82 9.63 11.16
C ASP A 690 22.37 8.97 12.44
N ASN A 691 21.63 8.01 13.00
CA ASN A 691 21.90 7.32 14.27
C ASN A 691 21.94 8.19 15.54
N LEU A 692 21.77 9.50 15.41
CA LEU A 692 21.74 10.42 16.54
C LEU A 692 20.31 10.67 16.99
N VAL A 693 20.02 10.29 18.23
CA VAL A 693 18.82 10.66 18.97
C VAL A 693 19.10 11.95 19.73
N THR A 694 18.26 12.97 19.54
CA THR A 694 18.20 14.15 20.40
C THR A 694 16.80 14.30 20.94
N ALA A 695 16.65 14.44 22.26
CA ALA A 695 15.35 14.60 22.89
C ALA A 695 15.36 15.73 23.91
N ASN A 696 14.23 16.40 24.07
CA ASN A 696 14.03 17.43 25.09
C ASN A 696 12.73 17.16 25.85
N ALA A 697 12.78 17.30 27.18
CA ALA A 697 11.62 17.06 28.04
C ALA A 697 11.66 17.96 29.29
N ASP A 698 10.52 18.56 29.62
CA ASP A 698 10.31 19.22 30.90
C ASP A 698 9.79 18.20 31.92
N LEU A 699 10.59 17.83 32.90
CA LEU A 699 10.21 16.92 33.98
C LEU A 699 9.46 17.67 35.08
N ARG A 700 8.29 17.17 35.45
CA ARG A 700 7.36 17.83 36.37
C ARG A 700 6.84 16.87 37.43
N HIS A 701 6.56 17.41 38.61
CA HIS A 701 5.92 16.63 39.66
C HIS A 701 4.45 16.36 39.32
N PRO A 702 3.92 15.13 39.52
CA PRO A 702 2.53 14.77 39.17
C PRO A 702 1.50 15.63 39.88
N LEU A 703 1.69 15.86 41.18
CA LEU A 703 0.77 16.66 42.00
C LEU A 703 1.19 18.13 41.91
N GLY A 704 0.41 18.93 41.18
CA GLY A 704 0.61 20.38 41.08
C GLY A 704 1.47 20.86 39.91
N ASP A 705 1.89 19.97 39.01
CA ASP A 705 2.52 20.31 37.71
C ASP A 705 3.76 21.23 37.77
N ARG A 706 4.49 21.13 38.89
CA ARG A 706 5.67 21.97 39.13
C ARG A 706 6.83 21.48 38.28
N LEU A 707 7.49 22.40 37.58
CA LEU A 707 8.71 22.12 36.83
C LEU A 707 9.85 21.79 37.81
N VAL A 708 10.42 20.60 37.65
CA VAL A 708 11.55 20.11 38.45
C VAL A 708 12.85 20.30 37.68
N ALA A 709 12.90 19.83 36.43
CA ALA A 709 14.07 19.94 35.58
C ALA A 709 13.70 20.03 34.09
N ARG A 710 14.48 20.76 33.31
CA ARG A 710 14.48 20.64 31.84
C ARG A 710 15.61 19.73 31.42
N THR A 711 15.30 18.73 30.62
CA THR A 711 16.24 17.69 30.22
C THR A 711 16.54 17.80 28.74
N ALA A 712 17.81 17.85 28.37
CA ALA A 712 18.28 17.73 27.00
C ALA A 712 19.13 16.46 26.87
N ILE A 713 18.69 15.54 26.01
CA ILE A 713 19.29 14.22 25.82
C ILE A 713 19.92 14.16 24.44
N ARG A 714 21.12 13.59 24.37
CA ARG A 714 21.81 13.24 23.13
C ARG A 714 22.34 11.83 23.22
N HIS A 715 22.01 10.96 22.26
CA HIS A 715 22.43 9.56 22.26
C HIS A 715 22.76 9.09 20.85
N ASP A 716 23.94 8.48 20.68
CA ASP A 716 24.39 7.87 19.44
C ASP A 716 24.12 6.35 19.48
N LEU A 717 23.21 5.88 18.60
CA LEU A 717 22.83 4.47 18.52
C LEU A 717 23.95 3.56 17.99
N SER A 718 24.96 4.12 17.32
CA SER A 718 26.05 3.35 16.71
C SER A 718 27.15 3.01 17.71
N THR A 719 27.40 3.89 18.68
CA THR A 719 28.40 3.72 19.73
C THR A 719 27.78 3.45 21.10
N SER A 720 26.46 3.52 21.24
CA SER A 720 25.74 3.46 22.51
C SER A 720 26.16 4.54 23.53
N ILE A 721 26.81 5.63 23.08
CA ILE A 721 27.26 6.73 23.95
C ILE A 721 26.17 7.79 24.01
N GLY A 722 25.90 8.33 25.19
CA GLY A 722 24.98 9.45 25.32
C GLY A 722 25.20 10.31 26.55
N SER A 723 24.46 11.41 26.60
CA SER A 723 24.43 12.34 27.72
C SER A 723 23.04 12.91 27.92
N ALA A 724 22.73 13.26 29.16
CA ALA A 724 21.54 14.01 29.55
C ALA A 724 21.97 15.20 30.42
N ASP A 725 21.69 16.41 29.95
CA ASP A 725 21.87 17.65 30.69
C ASP A 725 20.55 18.00 31.37
N LEU A 726 20.60 18.27 32.68
CA LEU A 726 19.47 18.60 33.54
C LEU A 726 19.61 20.04 34.01
N ASP A 727 18.73 20.93 33.57
CA ASP A 727 18.63 22.32 34.05
C ASP A 727 17.53 22.43 35.11
N VAL A 728 17.87 22.83 36.33
CA VAL A 728 16.93 23.04 37.44
C VAL A 728 16.78 24.54 37.66
N PRO A 729 15.80 25.19 36.99
CA PRO A 729 15.71 26.65 36.96
C PRO A 729 15.30 27.28 38.29
N GLY A 730 14.76 26.48 39.22
CA GLY A 730 14.34 26.92 40.55
C GLY A 730 13.18 26.10 41.08
N ILE A 731 13.49 25.16 41.98
CA ILE A 731 12.51 24.39 42.74
C ILE A 731 12.23 25.15 44.03
N THR A 732 11.01 25.63 44.19
CA THR A 732 10.58 26.33 45.41
C THR A 732 9.85 25.37 46.33
N PHE A 733 10.47 25.09 47.47
CA PHE A 733 9.86 24.40 48.60
C PHE A 733 9.11 25.42 49.47
N VAL A 734 7.93 25.01 49.93
CA VAL A 734 7.11 25.83 50.84
C VAL A 734 6.50 24.95 51.90
N SER A 735 6.72 25.28 53.17
CA SER A 735 5.93 24.73 54.26
C SER A 735 4.56 25.41 54.23
N GLY A 736 3.50 24.63 54.23
CA GLY A 736 2.16 25.19 54.10
C GLY A 736 1.07 24.21 54.47
N THR A 737 0.20 24.64 55.38
CA THR A 737 -1.17 24.14 55.53
C THR A 737 -2.07 24.88 54.53
N ARG A 738 -1.80 24.73 53.23
CA ARG A 738 -2.75 25.22 52.22
C ARG A 738 -3.66 24.06 51.83
N ALA A 739 -4.88 24.07 52.36
CA ALA A 739 -5.96 23.24 51.85
C ALA A 739 -6.17 23.61 50.37
N VAL A 740 -5.67 22.77 49.47
CA VAL A 740 -6.03 22.84 48.06
C VAL A 740 -7.36 22.10 47.94
N SER A 741 -8.43 22.83 47.68
CA SER A 741 -9.72 22.26 47.32
C SER A 741 -9.59 21.60 45.95
N VAL A 742 -9.25 20.31 45.91
CA VAL A 742 -9.35 19.49 44.70
C VAL A 742 -10.80 19.02 44.61
N PRO A 743 -11.56 19.40 43.57
CA PRO A 743 -12.83 18.73 43.30
C PRO A 743 -12.49 17.30 42.90
N GLN A 744 -13.00 16.32 43.65
CA GLN A 744 -12.97 14.88 43.33
C GLN A 744 -11.74 14.07 43.81
N ILE A 745 -11.18 14.36 45.00
CA ILE A 745 -10.37 13.39 45.76
C ILE A 745 -10.73 13.52 47.25
N ASP A 746 -11.11 12.42 47.91
CA ASP A 746 -11.34 12.32 49.37
C ASP A 746 -10.03 12.38 50.20
N GLN A 747 -8.94 12.91 49.64
CA GLN A 747 -7.67 13.13 50.32
C GLN A 747 -7.32 14.61 50.30
N VAL A 748 -7.33 15.22 51.47
CA VAL A 748 -6.81 16.55 51.70
C VAL A 748 -5.29 16.46 51.61
N ALA A 749 -4.69 16.90 50.49
CA ALA A 749 -3.25 17.17 50.43
C ALA A 749 -2.96 18.40 51.30
N SER A 750 -2.80 18.17 52.60
CA SER A 750 -2.37 19.17 53.57
C SER A 750 -0.85 19.27 53.52
N GLY A 751 -0.31 20.09 52.62
CA GLY A 751 1.14 20.31 52.53
C GLY A 751 1.52 21.17 51.32
N GLY A 752 2.48 22.08 51.50
CA GLY A 752 3.19 22.69 50.37
C GLY A 752 4.20 21.69 49.76
N PHE A 753 4.85 22.06 48.65
CA PHE A 753 5.82 21.17 47.99
C PHE A 753 7.08 21.04 48.86
N GLN A 754 7.45 19.81 49.21
CA GLN A 754 8.53 19.47 50.15
C GLN A 754 9.57 18.56 49.47
N PRO A 755 10.81 18.45 49.99
CA PRO A 755 11.83 17.56 49.42
C PRO A 755 11.39 16.09 49.34
N THR A 756 10.53 15.65 50.25
CA THR A 756 9.93 14.30 50.24
C THR A 756 9.07 14.03 49.01
N ASP A 757 8.61 15.06 48.30
CA ASP A 757 7.88 14.94 47.03
C ASP A 757 8.83 14.62 45.86
N LEU A 758 10.13 14.89 46.00
CA LEU A 758 11.15 14.56 44.99
C LEU A 758 11.91 13.28 45.32
N THR A 759 12.22 13.04 46.60
CA THR A 759 12.97 11.87 47.04
C THR A 759 12.42 11.35 48.37
N PRO A 760 12.10 10.06 48.49
CA PRO A 760 11.69 9.47 49.76
C PRO A 760 12.82 9.49 50.81
N LEU A 761 14.09 9.64 50.40
CA LEU A 761 15.25 9.66 51.29
C LEU A 761 15.31 10.91 52.19
N ALA A 762 14.55 11.96 51.88
CA ALA A 762 14.43 13.13 52.74
C ALA A 762 13.59 12.86 54.01
N LEU A 763 12.79 11.79 54.02
CA LEU A 763 11.90 11.46 55.12
C LEU A 763 12.69 11.20 56.42
N GLY A 764 12.33 11.89 57.51
CA GLY A 764 13.00 11.78 58.81
C GLY A 764 14.38 12.46 58.90
N VAL A 765 14.84 13.11 57.83
CA VAL A 765 16.10 13.87 57.81
C VAL A 765 15.82 15.36 57.91
N VAL A 766 14.97 15.86 57.02
CA VAL A 766 14.52 17.26 56.96
C VAL A 766 13.01 17.32 56.82
N ALA A 767 12.38 18.31 57.43
CA ALA A 767 10.96 18.59 57.32
C ALA A 767 10.71 20.10 57.26
N LEU A 768 9.50 20.51 56.86
CA LEU A 768 9.07 21.92 56.86
C LEU A 768 10.06 22.84 56.13
N VAL A 769 10.46 22.44 54.93
CA VAL A 769 11.46 23.16 54.13
C VAL A 769 10.80 24.32 53.38
N ASP A 770 11.37 25.50 53.51
CA ASP A 770 10.99 26.74 52.83
C ASP A 770 12.22 27.34 52.15
N GLY A 771 12.13 27.58 50.84
CA GLY A 771 13.20 28.21 50.07
C GLY A 771 13.29 27.69 48.64
N THR A 772 14.22 28.25 47.87
CA THR A 772 14.43 27.87 46.46
C THR A 772 15.80 27.24 46.27
N VAL A 773 15.81 26.12 45.53
CA VAL A 773 17.03 25.44 45.07
C VAL A 773 17.11 25.57 43.56
N THR A 774 18.23 26.09 43.05
CA THR A 774 18.55 26.13 41.61
C THR A 774 19.77 25.26 41.35
N GLY A 775 19.93 24.74 40.14
CA GLY A 775 21.09 23.90 39.87
C GLY A 775 21.14 23.33 38.46
N GLN A 776 22.17 22.52 38.25
CA GLN A 776 22.41 21.80 37.00
C GLN A 776 22.90 20.39 37.32
N GLY A 777 22.52 19.43 36.51
CA GLY A 777 23.00 18.04 36.55
C GLY A 777 23.44 17.58 35.18
N ARG A 778 24.33 16.59 35.14
CA ARG A 778 24.74 15.93 33.92
C ARG A 778 24.91 14.45 34.16
N ILE A 779 24.36 13.64 33.26
CA ILE A 779 24.50 12.18 33.25
C ILE A 779 25.16 11.82 31.93
N ASP A 780 26.27 11.11 31.96
CA ASP A 780 26.96 10.57 30.78
C ASP A 780 26.96 9.04 30.86
N TRP A 781 26.69 8.36 29.75
CA TRP A 781 26.75 6.90 29.66
C TRP A 781 27.54 6.44 28.44
N ASP A 782 28.31 5.38 28.64
CA ASP A 782 29.11 4.70 27.62
C ASP A 782 29.15 3.18 27.94
N ASP A 783 29.91 2.41 27.15
CA ASP A 783 30.08 0.96 27.37
C ASP A 783 30.73 0.61 28.72
N ALA A 784 31.38 1.56 29.40
CA ALA A 784 32.00 1.34 30.71
C ALA A 784 31.02 1.59 31.88
N GLY A 785 29.85 2.19 31.62
CA GLY A 785 28.79 2.42 32.59
C GLY A 785 28.27 3.86 32.58
N VAL A 786 27.69 4.27 33.70
CA VAL A 786 27.10 5.61 33.89
C VAL A 786 27.94 6.43 34.86
N ARG A 787 28.15 7.70 34.53
CA ARG A 787 28.73 8.71 35.42
C ARG A 787 27.76 9.87 35.50
N SER A 788 27.58 10.44 36.69
CA SER A 788 26.70 11.58 36.85
C SER A 788 27.31 12.64 37.75
N THR A 789 26.99 13.91 37.52
CA THR A 789 27.50 15.04 38.31
C THR A 789 26.38 16.05 38.49
N GLY A 790 26.50 16.92 39.50
CA GLY A 790 25.52 17.99 39.70
C GLY A 790 26.03 19.09 40.60
N GLN A 791 25.42 20.26 40.48
CA GLN A 791 25.70 21.42 41.30
C GLN A 791 24.38 22.10 41.64
N PHE A 792 24.07 22.22 42.93
CA PHE A 792 22.82 22.80 43.42
C PHE A 792 23.13 23.88 44.45
N THR A 793 22.46 25.03 44.31
CA THR A 793 22.70 26.23 45.11
C THR A 793 21.39 26.71 45.74
N THR A 794 21.49 27.21 46.96
CA THR A 794 20.42 27.94 47.62
C THR A 794 20.98 29.18 48.32
N ASP A 795 20.25 30.29 48.24
CA ASP A 795 20.62 31.57 48.85
C ASP A 795 20.12 31.69 50.31
N ALA A 796 18.99 31.03 50.61
CA ALA A 796 18.39 30.95 51.92
C ALA A 796 17.36 29.80 51.93
N LEU A 797 17.60 28.82 52.79
CA LEU A 797 16.74 27.67 53.00
C LEU A 797 16.45 27.56 54.50
N ASP A 798 15.17 27.57 54.85
CA ASP A 798 14.69 27.32 56.20
C ASP A 798 14.19 25.87 56.27
N LEU A 799 14.53 25.12 57.32
CA LEU A 799 14.15 23.72 57.48
C LEU A 799 14.14 23.27 58.94
N ALA A 800 13.32 22.29 59.27
CA ALA A 800 13.38 21.56 60.53
C ALA A 800 14.28 20.32 60.38
N ALA A 801 15.39 20.29 61.11
CA ALA A 801 16.27 19.13 61.21
C ALA A 801 16.07 18.40 62.56
N ALA A 802 16.57 17.18 62.67
CA ALA A 802 16.47 16.38 63.90
C ALA A 802 17.10 17.04 65.14
N PHE A 803 18.04 17.96 64.96
CA PHE A 803 18.68 18.73 66.04
C PHE A 803 18.04 20.11 66.26
N GLY A 804 16.96 20.46 65.57
CA GLY A 804 16.23 21.72 65.74
C GLY A 804 16.00 22.50 64.42
N PRO A 805 15.23 23.60 64.47
CA PRO A 805 15.02 24.48 63.31
C PRO A 805 16.32 25.14 62.86
N VAL A 806 16.48 25.22 61.54
CA VAL A 806 17.59 25.83 60.81
C VAL A 806 17.01 26.94 59.95
N GLU A 807 17.55 28.15 60.06
CA GLU A 807 17.11 29.32 59.27
C GLU A 807 18.26 29.87 58.43
N LYS A 808 17.94 30.32 57.22
CA LYS A 808 18.83 30.95 56.25
C LYS A 808 20.06 30.11 55.92
N ALA A 809 19.89 28.79 55.76
CA ALA A 809 20.95 27.94 55.25
C ALA A 809 21.26 28.32 53.80
N ARG A 810 22.53 28.51 53.48
CA ARG A 810 22.98 28.91 52.13
C ARG A 810 24.28 28.22 51.77
N GLY A 811 24.43 27.93 50.49
CA GLY A 811 25.62 27.24 50.01
C GLY A 811 25.39 26.58 48.66
N THR A 812 26.44 25.92 48.17
CA THR A 812 26.42 25.16 46.94
C THR A 812 26.92 23.75 47.21
N ILE A 813 26.10 22.76 46.84
CA ILE A 813 26.40 21.33 46.96
C ILE A 813 26.82 20.81 45.60
N VAL A 814 27.99 20.17 45.53
CA VAL A 814 28.52 19.54 44.33
C VAL A 814 28.43 18.01 44.47
N PHE A 815 27.72 17.36 43.55
CA PHE A 815 27.61 15.92 43.42
C PHE A 815 28.65 15.39 42.45
N THR A 816 29.47 14.44 42.90
CA THR A 816 30.38 13.64 42.05
C THR A 816 29.72 12.41 41.48
N ASP A 817 28.60 11.99 42.07
CA ASP A 817 27.63 11.05 41.51
C ASP A 817 26.23 11.49 41.94
N LEU A 818 25.51 12.17 41.03
CA LEU A 818 24.16 12.68 41.28
C LEU A 818 23.12 11.55 41.41
N LEU A 819 23.18 10.54 40.54
CA LEU A 819 22.29 9.37 40.60
C LEU A 819 22.53 8.57 41.88
N GLY A 820 23.80 8.38 42.27
CA GLY A 820 24.17 7.76 43.54
C GLY A 820 24.09 8.70 44.76
N LEU A 821 23.62 9.95 44.60
CA LEU A 821 23.51 10.97 45.66
C LEU A 821 24.80 11.14 46.50
N THR A 822 25.97 11.05 45.85
CA THR A 822 27.28 11.23 46.48
C THR A 822 27.85 12.61 46.17
N THR A 823 28.22 13.35 47.22
CA THR A 823 28.81 14.69 47.10
C THR A 823 30.34 14.62 47.03
N ALA A 824 30.96 15.67 46.50
CA ALA A 824 32.38 15.91 46.72
C ALA A 824 32.66 15.99 48.24
N PRO A 825 33.89 15.64 48.70
CA PRO A 825 34.23 15.71 50.11
C PRO A 825 34.25 17.17 50.61
N ASP A 826 34.06 17.34 51.92
CA ASP A 826 34.20 18.61 52.65
C ASP A 826 33.37 19.79 52.10
N GLN A 827 32.10 19.52 51.74
CA GLN A 827 31.15 20.55 51.29
C GLN A 827 30.80 21.49 52.45
N LEU A 828 30.74 22.80 52.19
CA LEU A 828 30.43 23.82 53.19
C LEU A 828 29.01 24.36 53.00
N ILE A 829 28.22 24.36 54.07
CA ILE A 829 26.96 25.12 54.18
C ILE A 829 27.11 26.12 55.31
N GLU A 830 26.73 27.37 55.02
CA GLU A 830 26.61 28.43 56.02
C GLU A 830 25.16 28.46 56.51
N VAL A 831 24.98 28.68 57.82
CA VAL A 831 23.66 28.71 58.45
C VAL A 831 23.51 29.97 59.28
N GLY A 832 22.43 30.73 59.05
CA GLY A 832 22.16 31.95 59.81
C GLY A 832 21.86 31.67 61.28
N THR A 833 20.92 30.77 61.55
CA THR A 833 20.52 30.41 62.92
C THR A 833 20.22 28.92 63.05
N ILE A 834 20.60 28.31 64.17
CA ILE A 834 20.20 26.95 64.57
C ILE A 834 19.73 26.97 66.02
N ASN A 835 18.62 26.30 66.32
CA ASN A 835 18.10 26.23 67.69
C ASN A 835 17.84 24.80 68.20
N PRO A 836 18.86 24.10 68.75
CA PRO A 836 18.70 22.82 69.45
C PRO A 836 18.14 22.92 70.88
N GLY A 837 17.66 24.11 71.29
CA GLY A 837 17.26 24.45 72.66
C GLY A 837 18.03 25.65 73.22
N ILE A 838 19.24 25.92 72.69
CA ILE A 838 19.99 27.18 72.87
C ILE A 838 20.31 27.69 71.47
N GLU A 839 19.83 28.88 71.15
CA GLU A 839 19.96 29.48 69.81
C GLU A 839 21.40 29.92 69.54
N VAL A 840 21.98 29.40 68.46
CA VAL A 840 23.32 29.74 67.96
C VAL A 840 23.23 30.36 66.56
N TYR A 841 24.14 31.30 66.27
CA TYR A 841 24.12 32.09 65.03
C TYR A 841 25.38 31.87 64.20
N ASP A 842 25.29 32.18 62.90
CA ASP A 842 26.41 32.27 61.96
C ASP A 842 27.31 31.02 61.96
N GLY A 843 26.69 29.87 61.73
CA GLY A 843 27.33 28.56 61.73
C GLY A 843 27.93 28.15 60.39
N GLU A 844 29.06 27.45 60.44
CA GLU A 844 29.67 26.77 59.30
C GLU A 844 29.62 25.26 59.52
N ILE A 845 29.00 24.53 58.58
CA ILE A 845 28.88 23.06 58.62
C ILE A 845 29.59 22.47 57.41
N ARG A 846 30.56 21.60 57.66
CA ARG A 846 31.25 20.79 56.64
C ARG A 846 30.73 19.37 56.65
N PHE A 847 30.39 18.85 55.48
CA PHE A 847 29.81 17.52 55.36
C PHE A 847 30.19 16.83 54.05
N GLN A 848 29.91 15.53 54.00
CA GLN A 848 29.97 14.71 52.81
C GLN A 848 28.81 13.70 52.83
N MET A 849 28.11 13.56 51.71
CA MET A 849 27.14 12.49 51.47
C MET A 849 27.80 11.38 50.65
N THR A 850 27.58 10.13 51.04
CA THR A 850 28.00 8.96 50.25
C THR A 850 26.82 8.02 50.07
N ASP A 851 26.58 7.60 48.82
CA ASP A 851 25.56 6.63 48.42
C ASP A 851 24.12 7.04 48.77
N GLY A 852 23.85 8.32 49.06
CA GLY A 852 22.54 8.80 49.53
C GLY A 852 22.13 8.31 50.93
N GLU A 853 22.89 7.42 51.54
CA GLU A 853 22.57 6.77 52.82
C GLU A 853 23.42 7.29 53.97
N ARG A 854 24.66 7.74 53.72
CA ARG A 854 25.61 8.12 54.77
C ARG A 854 25.97 9.60 54.69
N LEU A 855 25.49 10.36 55.67
CA LEU A 855 25.84 11.77 55.85
C LEU A 855 26.94 11.90 56.92
N ALA A 856 28.18 12.12 56.49
CA ALA A 856 29.30 12.41 57.37
C ALA A 856 29.43 13.92 57.58
N VAL A 857 29.11 14.40 58.77
CA VAL A 857 29.40 15.78 59.18
C VAL A 857 30.83 15.80 59.71
N THR A 858 31.76 16.38 58.97
CA THR A 858 33.21 16.38 59.28
C THR A 858 33.58 17.45 60.28
N SER A 859 32.91 18.60 60.24
CA SER A 859 33.05 19.66 61.24
C SER A 859 31.81 20.53 61.26
N ALA A 860 31.42 21.01 62.43
CA ALA A 860 30.49 22.14 62.51
C ALA A 860 30.99 23.12 63.56
N ARG A 861 30.98 24.41 63.26
CA ARG A 861 31.55 25.45 64.12
C ARG A 861 30.68 26.69 64.12
N TRP A 862 30.45 27.25 65.31
CA TRP A 862 29.68 28.47 65.53
C TRP A 862 30.44 29.42 66.46
N PRO A 863 30.40 30.74 66.23
CA PRO A 863 30.67 31.72 67.26
C PRO A 863 29.69 31.52 68.43
N PHE A 864 30.20 31.39 69.66
CA PHE A 864 29.35 31.08 70.83
C PHE A 864 29.83 31.82 72.08
N LEU A 865 29.05 32.83 72.50
CA LEU A 865 29.22 33.57 73.77
C LEU A 865 30.67 34.02 74.04
N GLY A 866 31.29 34.68 73.05
CA GLY A 866 32.68 35.19 73.15
C GLY A 866 33.75 34.18 72.74
N GLY A 867 33.41 32.89 72.64
CA GLY A 867 34.28 31.82 72.17
C GLY A 867 33.70 31.09 70.96
N PHE A 868 33.90 29.77 70.91
CA PHE A 868 33.41 28.90 69.85
C PHE A 868 32.71 27.66 70.40
N LEU A 869 31.64 27.25 69.71
CA LEU A 869 31.04 25.93 69.84
C LEU A 869 31.45 25.12 68.61
N SER A 870 31.91 23.89 68.81
CA SER A 870 32.23 22.99 67.71
C SER A 870 31.65 21.61 67.93
N MET A 871 31.24 20.94 66.86
CA MET A 871 30.76 19.56 66.92
C MET A 871 31.84 18.62 66.42
N ARG A 872 32.08 17.52 67.14
CA ARG A 872 32.98 16.46 66.68
C ARG A 872 32.39 15.75 65.45
N PRO A 873 33.24 15.14 64.60
CA PRO A 873 32.77 14.41 63.43
C PRO A 873 31.74 13.34 63.79
N VAL A 874 30.63 13.29 63.05
CA VAL A 874 29.57 12.29 63.21
C VAL A 874 29.14 11.77 61.85
N THR A 875 28.85 10.48 61.77
CA THR A 875 28.25 9.86 60.58
C THR A 875 26.82 9.48 60.92
N LEU A 876 25.89 9.92 60.07
CA LEU A 876 24.45 9.69 60.20
C LEU A 876 24.00 8.74 59.10
N ASN A 877 23.23 7.71 59.46
CA ASN A 877 22.57 6.86 58.47
C ASN A 877 21.18 7.44 58.17
N LEU A 878 20.95 7.83 56.92
CA LEU A 878 19.69 8.37 56.44
C LEU A 878 18.70 7.22 56.19
N GLY A 879 17.41 7.46 56.43
CA GLY A 879 16.36 6.46 56.24
C GLY A 879 16.27 5.36 57.31
N VAL A 880 17.08 5.44 58.39
CA VAL A 880 17.08 4.45 59.49
C VAL A 880 16.69 5.12 60.83
N GLU A 881 15.81 4.46 61.60
CA GLU A 881 15.45 4.86 62.95
C GLU A 881 16.54 4.42 63.97
N GLU A 882 17.38 5.35 64.42
CA GLU A 882 18.46 5.07 65.38
C GLU A 882 18.64 6.17 66.44
N PHE A 883 19.27 5.83 67.57
CA PHE A 883 19.71 6.82 68.55
C PHE A 883 20.93 7.58 68.02
N ARG A 884 20.90 8.92 68.06
CA ARG A 884 21.96 9.77 67.52
C ARG A 884 22.67 10.50 68.64
N THR A 885 24.01 10.42 68.68
CA THR A 885 24.84 11.07 69.70
C THR A 885 25.72 12.13 69.07
N TYR A 886 25.66 13.37 69.57
CA TYR A 886 26.48 14.49 69.13
C TYR A 886 27.37 14.97 70.27
N GLN A 887 28.68 15.12 70.05
CA GLN A 887 29.59 15.68 71.04
C GLN A 887 29.92 17.11 70.66
N LEU A 888 29.40 18.06 71.44
CA LEU A 888 29.68 19.48 71.27
C LEU A 888 30.81 19.91 72.21
N ASP A 889 31.91 20.44 71.67
CA ASP A 889 32.99 21.03 72.44
C ASP A 889 32.81 22.56 72.49
N VAL A 890 32.79 23.09 73.71
CA VAL A 890 32.75 24.52 74.01
C VAL A 890 34.17 24.98 74.30
N GLU A 891 34.65 25.99 73.57
CA GLU A 891 35.96 26.58 73.78
C GLU A 891 35.83 28.09 74.01
N GLY A 892 36.32 28.57 75.16
CA GLY A 892 36.44 30.00 75.40
C GLY A 892 35.13 30.72 75.74
N MET A 893 34.09 30.02 76.21
CA MET A 893 32.80 30.64 76.55
C MET A 893 32.95 31.65 77.70
N GLU A 894 32.52 32.89 77.50
CA GLU A 894 32.53 33.94 78.52
C GLU A 894 31.27 33.87 79.41
N ALA A 895 31.45 33.72 80.71
CA ALA A 895 30.34 33.64 81.66
C ALA A 895 29.50 34.93 81.73
N SER A 896 30.12 36.10 81.52
CA SER A 896 29.44 37.39 81.46
C SER A 896 28.45 37.43 80.30
N MET A 897 28.85 36.93 79.12
CA MET A 897 27.99 36.83 77.95
C MET A 897 26.88 35.80 78.14
N PHE A 898 27.16 34.66 78.81
CA PHE A 898 26.14 33.68 79.15
C PHE A 898 25.05 34.27 80.06
N VAL A 899 25.44 34.94 81.16
CA VAL A 899 24.51 35.58 82.09
C VAL A 899 23.68 36.67 81.39
N ALA A 900 24.31 37.49 80.55
CA ALA A 900 23.63 38.51 79.76
C ALA A 900 22.64 37.90 78.76
N ARG A 901 23.03 36.82 78.07
CA ARG A 901 22.18 36.15 77.06
C ARG A 901 21.00 35.42 77.69
N MET A 902 21.18 34.86 78.89
CA MET A 902 20.13 34.16 79.65
C MET A 902 19.27 35.11 80.49
N GLU A 903 19.51 36.42 80.42
CA GLU A 903 18.76 37.47 81.14
C GLU A 903 18.64 37.23 82.66
N LEU A 904 19.70 36.68 83.27
CA LEU A 904 19.69 36.34 84.70
C LEU A 904 19.92 37.60 85.56
N ASN A 905 18.89 38.41 85.72
CA ASN A 905 18.96 39.74 86.37
C ASN A 905 19.54 39.73 87.80
N ASN A 906 19.41 38.62 88.53
CA ASN A 906 19.92 38.47 89.90
C ASN A 906 21.26 37.75 89.99
N PHE A 907 21.91 37.48 88.85
CA PHE A 907 23.22 36.84 88.79
C PHE A 907 24.21 37.69 88.00
N SER A 908 25.46 37.70 88.43
CA SER A 908 26.60 38.16 87.62
C SER A 908 27.69 37.12 87.71
N ALA A 909 28.38 36.84 86.59
CA ALA A 909 29.46 35.87 86.54
C ALA A 909 30.57 36.34 85.60
N THR A 910 31.81 36.04 85.97
CA THR A 910 33.00 36.27 85.14
C THR A 910 33.83 35.00 85.04
N GLY A 911 34.72 34.96 84.05
CA GLY A 911 35.58 33.82 83.75
C GLY A 911 35.25 33.16 82.41
N THR A 912 36.20 32.37 81.92
CA THR A 912 36.14 31.69 80.63
C THR A 912 36.04 30.19 80.84
N PHE A 913 35.16 29.52 80.10
CA PHE A 913 34.82 28.11 80.29
C PHE A 913 35.08 27.30 79.02
N ASP A 914 35.64 26.11 79.22
CA ASP A 914 35.77 25.08 78.19
C ASP A 914 35.06 23.80 78.64
N GLY A 915 34.64 22.97 77.71
CA GLY A 915 34.14 21.65 78.05
C GLY A 915 33.42 20.94 76.92
N THR A 916 32.67 19.90 77.27
CA THR A 916 31.95 19.07 76.29
C THR A 916 30.51 18.88 76.75
N ILE A 917 29.57 19.00 75.82
CA ILE A 917 28.13 18.79 76.00
C ILE A 917 27.70 17.66 75.05
N PRO A 918 27.63 16.40 75.53
CA PRO A 918 27.11 15.30 74.74
C PRO A 918 25.58 15.36 74.68
N LEU A 919 25.03 15.34 73.47
CA LEU A 919 23.60 15.31 73.20
C LEU A 919 23.22 13.94 72.65
N VAL A 920 22.17 13.33 73.19
CA VAL A 920 21.61 12.06 72.70
C VAL A 920 20.17 12.29 72.30
N PHE A 921 19.82 11.95 71.06
CA PHE A 921 18.47 12.00 70.51
C PHE A 921 17.96 10.59 70.28
N ASP A 922 16.71 10.33 70.66
CA ASP A 922 16.00 9.10 70.32
C ASP A 922 15.42 9.16 68.88
N PRO A 923 14.92 8.03 68.33
CA PRO A 923 14.30 8.02 67.00
C PRO A 923 13.08 8.93 66.84
N GLN A 924 12.48 9.38 67.95
CA GLN A 924 11.32 10.29 67.96
C GLN A 924 11.74 11.76 68.00
N GLY A 925 13.05 12.04 68.03
CA GLY A 925 13.61 13.39 68.06
C GLY A 925 13.70 13.99 69.46
N ASN A 926 13.46 13.23 70.54
CA ASN A 926 13.60 13.74 71.89
C ASN A 926 15.08 13.75 72.31
N GLY A 927 15.63 14.94 72.49
CA GLY A 927 17.03 15.14 72.89
C GLY A 927 17.22 15.24 74.40
N ARG A 928 18.38 14.79 74.87
CA ARG A 928 18.85 14.95 76.26
C ARG A 928 20.36 15.15 76.32
N ILE A 929 20.84 15.83 77.35
CA ILE A 929 22.27 15.94 77.67
C ILE A 929 22.65 14.79 78.61
N GLU A 930 23.68 14.04 78.25
CA GLU A 930 24.26 12.98 79.08
C GLU A 930 25.73 13.29 79.39
N GLY A 931 26.04 13.62 80.64
CA GLY A 931 27.41 13.82 81.11
C GLY A 931 28.07 15.11 80.63
N GLY A 932 27.30 16.17 80.38
CA GLY A 932 27.84 17.48 80.00
C GLY A 932 28.71 18.07 81.10
N MET A 933 29.86 18.65 80.75
CA MET A 933 30.80 19.21 81.73
C MET A 933 31.50 20.45 81.16
N LEU A 934 31.39 21.58 81.86
CA LEU A 934 32.14 22.81 81.60
C LEU A 934 33.08 23.11 82.77
N VAL A 935 34.29 23.60 82.48
CA VAL A 935 35.33 23.90 83.46
C VAL A 935 35.95 25.27 83.17
N SER A 936 36.09 26.10 84.20
CA SER A 936 36.70 27.42 84.05
C SER A 936 38.23 27.35 83.86
N ARG A 937 38.79 28.21 83.00
CA ARG A 937 40.24 28.41 82.81
C ARG A 937 40.88 29.14 84.01
N PRO A 938 42.18 28.94 84.29
CA PRO A 938 42.93 29.80 85.22
C PRO A 938 42.96 31.27 84.72
N PRO A 939 42.93 32.29 85.61
CA PRO A 939 43.03 32.23 87.07
C PRO A 939 41.71 31.88 87.80
N GLY A 940 40.61 31.65 87.07
CA GLY A 940 39.27 31.46 87.62
C GLY A 940 38.35 32.65 87.31
N GLY A 941 37.38 32.93 88.18
CA GLY A 941 36.39 34.00 87.98
C GLY A 941 35.64 34.35 89.25
N ASN A 942 34.62 35.20 89.12
CA ASN A 942 33.72 35.60 90.20
C ASN A 942 32.27 35.24 89.86
N VAL A 943 31.48 34.82 90.84
CA VAL A 943 30.02 34.70 90.72
C VAL A 943 29.34 35.48 91.85
N SER A 944 28.30 36.23 91.52
CA SER A 944 27.51 37.01 92.48
C SER A 944 26.03 36.74 92.26
N TYR A 945 25.31 36.45 93.35
CA TYR A 945 23.86 36.26 93.39
C TYR A 945 23.22 37.31 94.29
N GLN A 946 22.25 38.05 93.77
CA GLN A 946 21.55 39.16 94.42
C GLN A 946 20.03 38.90 94.50
N GLY A 947 19.62 37.69 94.91
CA GLY A 947 18.21 37.38 95.17
C GLY A 947 17.83 37.52 96.65
N ASP A 948 16.56 37.89 96.90
CA ASP A 948 16.00 37.98 98.25
C ASP A 948 15.84 36.58 98.88
N LEU A 949 16.28 36.43 100.14
CA LEU A 949 16.16 35.19 100.91
C LEU A 949 14.77 35.13 101.55
N LEU A 950 13.98 34.11 101.21
CA LEU A 950 12.59 33.94 101.68
C LEU A 950 12.43 33.09 102.95
N TYR A 951 13.51 32.76 103.66
CA TYR A 951 13.47 31.88 104.84
C TYR A 951 13.98 32.58 106.10
N GLU A 952 13.10 32.77 107.08
CA GLU A 952 13.37 33.43 108.37
C GLU A 952 14.19 32.58 109.38
N ASP A 953 14.39 31.27 109.13
CA ASP A 953 15.13 30.37 110.03
C ASP A 953 16.19 29.53 109.29
N MET A 954 17.30 30.14 108.89
CA MET A 954 18.42 29.41 108.26
C MET A 954 19.50 29.01 109.28
N PRO A 955 20.00 27.75 109.23
CA PRO A 955 21.19 27.34 110.00
C PRO A 955 22.42 28.21 109.65
N MET A 956 23.29 28.48 110.63
CA MET A 956 24.49 29.35 110.48
C MET A 956 25.34 29.05 109.22
N MET A 957 25.50 27.78 108.86
CA MET A 957 26.28 27.39 107.66
C MET A 957 25.55 27.70 106.35
N ALA A 958 24.21 27.70 106.34
CA ALA A 958 23.41 28.08 105.18
C ALA A 958 23.45 29.60 104.95
N GLU A 959 23.35 30.40 106.03
CA GLU A 959 23.51 31.85 105.96
C GLU A 959 24.90 32.26 105.45
N PHE A 960 25.97 31.62 105.96
CA PHE A 960 27.33 31.81 105.44
C PHE A 960 27.44 31.45 103.95
N ALA A 961 26.80 30.37 103.51
CA ALA A 961 26.82 29.97 102.12
C ALA A 961 26.12 30.98 101.19
N PHE A 962 24.97 31.52 101.58
CA PHE A 962 24.28 32.56 100.82
C PHE A 962 25.01 33.91 100.84
N GLN A 963 25.60 34.31 101.98
CA GLN A 963 26.44 35.50 102.06
C GLN A 963 27.70 35.37 101.19
N ALA A 964 28.32 34.19 101.14
CA ALA A 964 29.45 33.93 100.25
C ALA A 964 29.05 34.02 98.77
N LEU A 965 27.83 33.60 98.41
CA LEU A 965 27.30 33.68 97.04
C LEU A 965 26.97 35.11 96.59
N ARG A 966 26.87 36.11 97.49
CA ARG A 966 26.72 37.53 97.08
C ARG A 966 27.93 38.04 96.29
N SER A 967 29.12 37.50 96.55
CA SER A 967 30.30 37.67 95.70
C SER A 967 31.34 36.60 96.06
N LEU A 968 31.49 35.61 95.18
CA LEU A 968 32.35 34.44 95.37
C LEU A 968 33.41 34.40 94.27
N ASP A 969 34.67 34.63 94.64
CA ASP A 969 35.80 34.36 93.77
C ASP A 969 36.13 32.87 93.81
N PHE A 970 36.39 32.27 92.64
CA PHE A 970 36.78 30.86 92.52
C PHE A 970 38.04 30.74 91.66
N LYS A 971 38.91 29.78 91.97
CA LYS A 971 40.06 29.43 91.11
C LYS A 971 39.68 28.47 90.00
N ARG A 972 38.71 27.59 90.27
CA ARG A 972 38.18 26.64 89.30
C ARG A 972 36.71 26.35 89.59
N MET A 973 35.86 26.51 88.59
CA MET A 973 34.45 26.14 88.63
C MET A 973 34.24 24.98 87.65
N ARG A 974 33.45 23.97 88.05
CA ARG A 974 32.99 22.88 87.20
C ARG A 974 31.46 22.87 87.17
N ILE A 975 30.86 22.82 86.00
CA ILE A 975 29.41 22.81 85.79
C ILE A 975 29.05 21.52 85.07
N ALA A 976 28.42 20.58 85.77
CA ALA A 976 27.90 19.36 85.15
C ALA A 976 26.43 19.56 84.77
N LEU A 977 26.09 19.16 83.55
CA LEU A 977 24.79 19.34 82.92
C LEU A 977 24.24 17.96 82.53
N ASP A 978 23.06 17.62 83.02
CA ASP A 978 22.36 16.36 82.70
C ASP A 978 20.85 16.60 82.65
N GLY A 979 20.13 16.03 81.68
CA GLY A 979 18.67 16.10 81.63
C GLY A 979 18.08 16.20 80.23
N ALA A 980 16.75 16.12 80.12
CA ALA A 980 16.04 16.24 78.85
C ALA A 980 16.05 17.70 78.36
N LEU A 981 16.30 17.92 77.07
CA LEU A 981 16.32 19.27 76.48
C LEU A 981 14.96 19.97 76.58
N ALA A 982 13.87 19.20 76.58
CA ALA A 982 12.50 19.68 76.74
C ALA A 982 11.92 19.55 78.17
N GLY A 983 12.74 19.17 79.16
CA GLY A 983 12.29 18.84 80.51
C GLY A 983 13.08 19.52 81.62
N GLU A 984 13.22 18.84 82.76
CA GLU A 984 14.05 19.30 83.87
C GLU A 984 15.53 19.06 83.57
N LEU A 985 16.34 20.12 83.70
CA LEU A 985 17.79 20.07 83.54
C LEU A 985 18.45 20.17 84.92
N VAL A 986 19.25 19.16 85.27
CA VAL A 986 19.99 19.09 86.52
C VAL A 986 21.38 19.69 86.29
N THR A 987 21.64 20.84 86.89
CA THR A 987 22.94 21.51 86.84
C THR A 987 23.66 21.37 88.17
N ARG A 988 24.80 20.68 88.18
CA ARG A 988 25.64 20.53 89.37
C ARG A 988 26.88 21.40 89.23
N VAL A 989 26.94 22.47 90.01
CA VAL A 989 28.05 23.43 90.01
C VAL A 989 28.97 23.16 91.19
N ARG A 990 30.27 23.03 90.94
CA ARG A 990 31.31 22.88 91.95
C ARG A 990 32.33 24.00 91.84
N PHE A 991 32.53 24.73 92.92
CA PHE A 991 33.56 25.76 93.04
C PHE A 991 34.72 25.26 93.92
N ASP A 992 35.93 25.28 93.38
CA ASP A 992 37.17 24.91 94.07
C ASP A 992 38.05 26.14 94.31
N GLY A 993 38.70 26.19 95.49
CA GLY A 993 39.62 27.27 95.84
C GLY A 993 38.91 28.60 95.98
N VAL A 994 37.75 28.60 96.63
CA VAL A 994 36.88 29.76 96.78
C VAL A 994 37.39 30.77 97.81
N SER A 995 37.16 32.05 97.56
CA SER A 995 37.34 33.16 98.50
C SER A 995 36.20 34.16 98.35
N GLN A 996 35.95 34.97 99.39
CA GLN A 996 34.97 36.05 99.31
C GLN A 996 35.53 37.21 98.46
N GLY A 997 34.74 37.68 97.48
CA GLY A 997 35.09 38.80 96.61
C GLY A 997 34.80 40.17 97.22
N GLU A 998 35.12 41.26 96.51
CA GLU A 998 35.03 42.65 97.03
C GLU A 998 33.63 43.10 97.50
N GLY A 999 32.56 42.38 97.13
CA GLY A 999 31.17 42.70 97.50
C GLY A 999 30.58 41.96 98.71
N ALA A 1000 31.35 41.10 99.39
CA ALA A 1000 30.85 40.29 100.52
C ALA A 1000 31.02 40.98 101.90
N GLU A 1001 30.07 40.78 102.83
CA GLU A 1001 30.13 41.33 104.19
C GLU A 1001 31.22 40.62 105.05
N ASN A 1002 32.18 41.41 105.55
CA ASN A 1002 33.37 40.91 106.24
C ASN A 1002 33.25 41.01 107.77
N ASN A 1003 33.10 39.88 108.48
CA ASN A 1003 33.13 39.80 109.96
C ASN A 1003 34.41 39.14 110.50
N LEU A 1004 34.70 39.28 111.80
CA LEU A 1004 35.92 38.75 112.44
C LEU A 1004 36.02 37.22 112.36
N ILE A 1005 34.86 36.53 112.36
CA ILE A 1005 34.73 35.07 112.30
C ILE A 1005 34.94 34.55 110.86
N THR A 1006 34.45 35.27 109.84
CA THR A 1006 34.55 34.83 108.43
C THR A 1006 35.98 34.88 107.89
N ARG A 1007 36.86 35.76 108.42
CA ARG A 1007 38.29 35.85 108.07
C ARG A 1007 39.14 34.62 108.44
N GLN A 1008 38.75 33.83 109.44
CA GLN A 1008 39.44 32.58 109.77
C GLN A 1008 38.97 31.42 108.88
N PHE A 1009 37.68 31.39 108.50
CA PHE A 1009 37.13 30.39 107.58
C PHE A 1009 37.61 30.57 106.14
N ALA A 1010 37.88 31.80 105.68
CA ALA A 1010 38.44 32.09 104.36
C ALA A 1010 39.86 31.53 104.10
N LYS A 1011 40.56 31.03 105.15
CA LYS A 1011 41.87 30.37 105.03
C LYS A 1011 41.79 28.85 104.88
N LEU A 1012 40.60 28.27 105.00
CA LEU A 1012 40.38 26.83 104.82
C LEU A 1012 40.16 26.51 103.34
N PRO A 1013 40.57 25.32 102.85
CA PRO A 1013 40.24 24.87 101.51
C PRO A 1013 38.74 24.55 101.45
N LEU A 1014 37.92 25.57 101.21
CA LEU A 1014 36.47 25.45 101.09
C LEU A 1014 36.12 24.98 99.67
N ARG A 1015 35.10 24.12 99.59
CA ARG A 1015 34.47 23.67 98.35
C ARG A 1015 32.98 23.94 98.45
N PHE A 1016 32.42 24.55 97.42
CA PHE A 1016 30.98 24.75 97.31
C PHE A 1016 30.43 23.82 96.23
N ASP A 1017 29.49 22.96 96.61
CA ASP A 1017 28.75 22.11 95.69
C ASP A 1017 27.29 22.62 95.67
N VAL A 1018 26.85 23.17 94.54
CA VAL A 1018 25.50 23.70 94.32
C VAL A 1018 24.78 22.79 93.34
N ASN A 1019 23.60 22.34 93.71
CA ASN A 1019 22.74 21.54 92.83
C ASN A 1019 21.50 22.36 92.46
N ILE A 1020 21.36 22.65 91.18
CA ILE A 1020 20.26 23.44 90.62
C ILE A 1020 19.38 22.48 89.82
N ARG A 1021 18.11 22.38 90.21
CA ARG A 1021 17.08 21.69 89.43
C ARG A 1021 16.08 22.74 88.98
N ALA A 1022 15.97 22.94 87.68
CA ALA A 1022 15.01 23.87 87.12
C ALA A 1022 14.36 23.29 85.86
N PRO A 1023 13.05 23.54 85.64
CA PRO A 1023 12.43 23.37 84.34
C PRO A 1023 12.94 24.48 83.42
N PHE A 1024 14.03 24.21 82.69
CA PHE A 1024 14.80 25.21 81.95
C PHE A 1024 13.92 25.97 80.92
N GLN A 1025 12.88 25.32 80.38
CA GLN A 1025 11.91 25.94 79.47
C GLN A 1025 11.00 26.99 80.12
N GLN A 1026 10.64 26.87 81.40
CA GLN A 1026 9.77 27.86 82.07
C GLN A 1026 10.50 29.17 82.37
N LEU A 1027 11.84 29.13 82.48
CA LEU A 1027 12.69 30.31 82.62
C LEU A 1027 12.87 31.05 81.27
N LEU A 1028 12.91 30.34 80.14
CA LEU A 1028 13.01 30.95 78.82
C LEU A 1028 11.65 31.41 78.24
N SER A 1029 10.56 30.68 78.50
CA SER A 1029 9.24 30.97 77.92
C SER A 1029 8.51 32.12 78.62
N SER A 1030 8.82 32.37 79.90
CA SER A 1030 8.20 33.44 80.68
C SER A 1030 8.60 34.86 80.23
N VAL A 1031 9.65 35.00 79.41
CA VAL A 1031 10.06 36.28 78.82
C VAL A 1031 9.68 36.38 77.34
N ARG A 1032 9.66 35.28 76.58
CA ARG A 1032 9.26 35.27 75.16
C ARG A 1032 7.75 35.47 74.92
N SER A 1033 6.88 35.13 75.88
CA SER A 1033 5.41 35.30 75.73
C SER A 1033 4.93 36.76 75.72
N LEU A 1034 5.81 37.73 75.98
CA LEU A 1034 5.50 39.16 75.94
C LEU A 1034 5.70 39.81 74.56
N TYR A 1035 6.38 39.13 73.61
CA TYR A 1035 6.77 39.72 72.32
C TYR A 1035 6.24 39.03 71.06
N ASP A 1036 5.62 37.85 71.15
CA ASP A 1036 4.88 37.26 70.02
C ASP A 1036 3.74 36.32 70.48
N PRO A 1037 2.46 36.72 70.34
CA PRO A 1037 1.31 35.89 70.74
C PRO A 1037 1.04 34.68 69.82
N SER A 1038 1.88 34.40 68.82
CA SER A 1038 1.72 33.24 67.93
C SER A 1038 2.50 31.97 68.34
N ALA A 1039 3.38 32.07 69.34
CA ALA A 1039 4.34 30.99 69.67
C ALA A 1039 3.78 29.83 70.53
N ILE A 1040 2.51 29.85 70.94
CA ILE A 1040 1.88 28.72 71.64
C ILE A 1040 0.45 28.54 71.11
N ARG A 1041 0.25 27.56 70.23
CA ARG A 1041 -1.08 26.99 69.99
C ARG A 1041 -1.22 25.70 70.79
N ASP A 1042 -2.32 25.57 71.52
CA ASP A 1042 -2.66 24.36 72.28
C ASP A 1042 -2.85 23.18 71.29
N PRO A 1043 -2.19 22.03 71.48
CA PRO A 1043 -2.42 20.82 70.69
C PRO A 1043 -3.89 20.38 70.61
N ARG A 1044 -4.73 20.81 71.56
CA ARG A 1044 -6.18 20.58 71.58
C ARG A 1044 -6.92 21.41 70.52
N ASP A 1045 -6.41 22.60 70.18
CA ASP A 1045 -6.98 23.46 69.12
C ASP A 1045 -6.63 22.97 67.70
N LEU A 1046 -5.68 22.02 67.60
CA LEU A 1046 -5.25 21.36 66.37
C LEU A 1046 -5.88 19.96 66.17
N GLY A 1047 -6.73 19.50 67.09
CA GLY A 1047 -7.43 18.21 66.99
C GLY A 1047 -6.53 16.98 67.14
N LEU A 1048 -5.31 17.14 67.66
CA LEU A 1048 -4.33 16.05 67.78
C LEU A 1048 -4.46 15.28 69.09
N VAL A 1049 -5.21 15.81 70.06
CA VAL A 1049 -5.31 15.27 71.42
C VAL A 1049 -6.73 15.48 71.98
N ASP A 1050 -7.30 14.48 72.64
CA ASP A 1050 -8.63 14.61 73.28
C ASP A 1050 -8.58 15.38 74.61
N ALA A 1051 -9.75 15.59 75.24
CA ALA A 1051 -9.90 16.37 76.48
C ALA A 1051 -9.11 15.81 77.68
N ASP A 1052 -8.64 14.56 77.60
CA ASP A 1052 -7.87 13.85 78.64
C ASP A 1052 -6.37 13.74 78.29
N GLY A 1053 -5.91 14.33 77.18
CA GLY A 1053 -4.50 14.38 76.81
C GLY A 1053 -3.98 13.14 76.06
N ARG A 1054 -4.86 12.35 75.42
CA ARG A 1054 -4.47 11.23 74.55
C ARG A 1054 -4.41 11.62 73.08
N VAL A 1055 -3.31 11.26 72.41
CA VAL A 1055 -3.08 11.54 70.98
C VAL A 1055 -4.08 10.78 70.12
N ILE A 1056 -4.83 11.49 69.27
CA ILE A 1056 -5.81 10.90 68.35
C ILE A 1056 -5.04 10.41 67.11
N ARG A 1057 -4.85 9.09 66.99
CA ARG A 1057 -4.34 8.46 65.76
C ARG A 1057 -5.48 8.28 64.75
N ALA A 1058 -5.28 8.71 63.51
CA ALA A 1058 -6.05 8.21 62.38
C ALA A 1058 -5.61 6.76 62.10
N SER A 1059 -6.43 5.78 62.50
CA SER A 1059 -6.26 4.39 62.10
C SER A 1059 -6.65 4.23 60.63
N ILE A 1060 -5.70 3.89 59.76
CA ILE A 1060 -6.01 3.21 58.51
C ILE A 1060 -6.06 1.72 58.84
N SER A 1061 -7.21 1.25 59.29
CA SER A 1061 -7.61 -0.15 59.13
C SER A 1061 -9.05 -0.13 58.63
N GLY A 1062 -9.21 -0.17 57.32
CA GLY A 1062 -10.48 -0.56 56.74
C GLY A 1062 -10.67 -2.05 56.99
N GLN A 1063 -11.43 -2.40 58.03
CA GLN A 1063 -12.26 -3.60 58.03
C GLN A 1063 -13.23 -3.58 59.21
N GLU A 1064 -14.49 -3.35 58.86
CA GLU A 1064 -15.66 -3.74 59.63
C GLU A 1064 -15.70 -5.28 59.64
N ALA A 1065 -15.59 -5.87 60.83
CA ALA A 1065 -15.65 -7.31 61.01
C ALA A 1065 -17.10 -7.82 60.76
N PRO A 1066 -17.31 -8.89 59.99
CA PRO A 1066 -18.59 -9.59 59.96
C PRO A 1066 -18.78 -10.43 61.24
N PRO A 1067 -20.04 -10.71 61.64
CA PRO A 1067 -20.33 -11.40 62.91
C PRO A 1067 -19.89 -12.87 62.90
N GLU A 1068 -19.48 -13.36 64.07
CA GLU A 1068 -19.09 -14.76 64.35
C GLU A 1068 -20.17 -15.77 63.94
N PRO A 1069 -19.78 -16.89 63.28
CA PRO A 1069 -20.60 -18.10 63.24
C PRO A 1069 -20.29 -19.04 64.41
N ASP A 1070 -21.34 -19.69 64.92
CA ASP A 1070 -21.33 -20.74 65.95
C ASP A 1070 -20.44 -21.95 65.56
N PRO A 1071 -19.92 -22.72 66.53
CA PRO A 1071 -19.05 -23.87 66.25
C PRO A 1071 -19.87 -25.16 66.10
N MET A 1072 -19.90 -25.79 64.91
CA MET A 1072 -20.16 -27.23 64.78
C MET A 1072 -19.56 -27.86 63.51
N ASP A 1073 -18.90 -29.00 63.77
CA ASP A 1073 -18.59 -30.17 62.95
C ASP A 1073 -17.68 -30.10 61.70
N ILE A 1074 -16.46 -30.59 61.93
CA ILE A 1074 -15.54 -31.19 60.96
C ILE A 1074 -15.92 -32.68 60.81
N PRO A 1075 -15.99 -33.24 59.59
CA PRO A 1075 -15.66 -34.64 59.34
C PRO A 1075 -14.28 -34.79 58.68
N ASP A 1076 -13.64 -35.89 59.04
CA ASP A 1076 -12.24 -36.27 58.86
C ASP A 1076 -11.71 -36.45 57.42
N GLU A 1077 -10.37 -36.30 57.35
CA GLU A 1077 -9.36 -37.00 56.52
C GLU A 1077 -9.40 -36.88 54.97
N ALA A 1078 -8.27 -36.85 54.25
CA ALA A 1078 -7.06 -37.64 54.46
C ALA A 1078 -5.74 -36.98 54.02
N VAL A 1079 -4.68 -37.39 54.71
CA VAL A 1079 -3.26 -37.16 54.47
C VAL A 1079 -2.77 -37.87 53.20
N ILE A 1080 -2.08 -37.17 52.29
CA ILE A 1080 -1.08 -37.77 51.39
C ILE A 1080 0.11 -36.80 51.20
N GLN A 1081 1.30 -37.40 51.23
CA GLN A 1081 2.66 -36.85 51.44
C GLN A 1081 3.26 -35.93 50.38
N ARG A 1082 4.35 -35.24 50.77
CA ARG A 1082 5.37 -34.61 49.91
C ARG A 1082 6.25 -35.67 49.21
N PRO A 1083 6.81 -35.39 48.02
CA PRO A 1083 7.99 -36.09 47.53
C PRO A 1083 9.28 -35.31 47.84
N GLU A 1084 10.29 -36.07 48.27
CA GLU A 1084 11.69 -35.68 48.43
C GLU A 1084 12.42 -35.53 47.08
N SER A 1085 13.54 -34.80 47.15
CA SER A 1085 14.67 -34.74 46.24
C SER A 1085 15.48 -36.06 46.16
N GLU A 1086 15.94 -36.46 44.98
CA GLU A 1086 17.37 -36.65 44.61
C GLU A 1086 17.56 -37.31 43.22
N ASP A 1087 18.55 -36.77 42.49
CA ASP A 1087 19.59 -37.37 41.64
C ASP A 1087 19.37 -38.27 40.39
N VAL A 1088 20.33 -38.03 39.47
CA VAL A 1088 20.89 -38.83 38.35
C VAL A 1088 20.09 -38.95 37.04
N GLU A 1089 20.48 -38.21 36.00
CA GLU A 1089 21.41 -38.63 34.90
C GLU A 1089 21.76 -37.45 33.96
#